data_AF-A0A2V8UMU7-F1
#
_entry.id   AF-A0A2V8UMU7-F1
#
_cell.length_a   1.000
_cell.length_b   1.000
_cell.length_c   1.000
_cell.angle_alpha   90.00
_cell.angle_beta   90.00
_cell.angle_gamma   90.00
#
_symmetry.space_group_name_H-M   'P 1'
#
loop_
_entity.id
_entity.type
_entity.pdbx_description
1 polymer ?
#
loop_
_entity_poly.entity_id
_entity_poly.type
_entity_poly.pdbx_seq_one_letter_code
_entity_poly.pdbx_strand_id
1 'polypeptide(L)'
;MRYQKSKCWAVICVVFLARNAPGQPQLLDHTAPLELRGDVAAQMVEGIHRYLDRSTLASLESREKLWKRDYRSAELYGQSVAPNRDHLRTIIGAVDQRLPATDIRLEARTPEAPAIGSGSGYKIYAVRWPVFEGVDGEGVLLEPESRPVARIVAVPDADWPPEMLAGMVPGVDAGAQYARRLAENGCEVLIPVLIDRADTWSGIPGIRMTNQPHREWIYRMAYEVGRHIIGYEVQKVLAAVDWFTKRNEERSVPIGVVGYGEGGLIALYSAALDPRVEVTLVSGYFQERTGLWKEPIYRDLWGLLREFGDAELASLIAPRALVVEAARGVRISGPPPPTQERRGATPNGTLVDPPLDSVRAEVERARLHFTELHASQRLRLILSGDGRGLPGSEGALQAFVQLLGVRGTLRAPVALPEAAGRHVDPAGRLHRQFAQLVIYTQRLIQTSAARRVEFWSKADSSSPERWNQTTRFYRDYIWDEVIGRLPLPSLPANPRTRLIYDEPKFRGYEVMLDVWPDVFAYGILLVSKDLQPGERRPVVVCQHGLEGRASDVADPQADERYYRRFAVRLAEQGFVTYAPQNPYVGEDRFRLIQRKGHPVKLALFSFVLGQHQRTLEWLASLPFADPQRIGFYGLSYGGKTAVRVPPLLDGYALSICSADFNEWVWKTTSTDLAYSYMLTPEYDMLEFDFANVVNYSDLAKLMAPRPFMVERGHNDMVAPDEWVAYEYAKVRWFYDTRMRLPDHTAIEFFNGPHEINGKGTFEFLHRHLRWP
;
A
#
# COMPACT_ATOMS: atom_id res chain seq x y z
N MET A 1 92.78 -39.51 7.48
CA MET A 1 92.11 -38.19 7.61
C MET A 1 92.68 -37.28 6.54
N ARG A 2 91.95 -37.05 5.44
CA ARG A 2 92.46 -36.42 4.22
C ARG A 2 92.08 -34.93 4.17
N TYR A 3 93.08 -34.08 4.02
CA TYR A 3 92.99 -32.68 3.59
C TYR A 3 92.59 -32.60 2.11
N GLN A 4 91.63 -31.74 1.75
CA GLN A 4 91.54 -31.22 0.38
C GLN A 4 90.83 -29.85 0.31
N LYS A 5 91.44 -28.96 -0.48
CA LYS A 5 91.10 -27.56 -0.79
C LYS A 5 89.82 -27.43 -1.63
N SER A 6 89.10 -26.30 -1.54
CA SER A 6 88.23 -25.72 -2.61
C SER A 6 87.90 -24.25 -2.24
N LYS A 7 88.53 -23.24 -2.85
CA LYS A 7 88.11 -22.43 -4.03
C LYS A 7 86.90 -21.50 -3.80
N CYS A 8 87.18 -20.21 -3.69
CA CYS A 8 86.24 -19.09 -3.82
C CYS A 8 85.67 -18.96 -5.23
N TRP A 9 84.39 -18.61 -5.34
CA TRP A 9 83.80 -17.88 -6.46
C TRP A 9 82.79 -16.86 -5.92
N ALA A 10 82.98 -15.60 -6.32
CA ALA A 10 82.08 -14.49 -6.02
C ALA A 10 80.81 -14.60 -6.88
N VAL A 11 79.65 -14.34 -6.29
CA VAL A 11 78.38 -14.17 -7.03
C VAL A 11 77.88 -12.76 -6.79
N ILE A 12 77.72 -12.04 -7.90
CA ILE A 12 77.20 -10.68 -8.04
C ILE A 12 75.68 -10.71 -7.78
N CYS A 13 75.19 -9.92 -6.82
CA CYS A 13 73.75 -9.68 -6.65
C CYS A 13 73.27 -8.66 -7.70
N VAL A 14 72.52 -9.14 -8.69
CA VAL A 14 71.71 -8.29 -9.57
C VAL A 14 70.34 -8.11 -8.92
N VAL A 15 70.03 -6.86 -8.56
CA VAL A 15 68.69 -6.43 -8.14
C VAL A 15 67.78 -6.45 -9.38
N PHE A 16 66.84 -7.40 -9.43
CA PHE A 16 65.74 -7.34 -10.39
C PHE A 16 64.69 -6.34 -9.89
N LEU A 17 64.64 -5.18 -10.54
CA LEU A 17 63.46 -4.32 -10.55
C LEU A 17 62.29 -5.10 -11.16
N ALA A 18 61.33 -5.51 -10.34
CA ALA A 18 60.08 -6.07 -10.81
C ALA A 18 59.32 -4.98 -11.59
N ARG A 19 59.29 -5.10 -12.90
CA ARG A 19 58.37 -4.38 -13.78
C ARG A 19 56.94 -4.84 -13.44
N ASN A 20 56.07 -3.88 -13.16
CA ASN A 20 54.63 -4.09 -13.05
C ASN A 20 54.11 -4.82 -14.30
N ALA A 21 53.48 -5.98 -14.11
CA ALA A 21 52.75 -6.67 -15.15
C ALA A 21 51.49 -5.87 -15.51
N PRO A 22 51.14 -5.71 -16.81
CA PRO A 22 49.85 -5.17 -17.20
C PRO A 22 48.77 -6.24 -16.97
N GLY A 23 47.68 -5.89 -16.28
CA GLY A 23 46.44 -6.70 -16.30
C GLY A 23 45.90 -7.22 -14.97
N GLN A 24 46.33 -6.71 -13.80
CA GLN A 24 45.51 -6.90 -12.58
C GLN A 24 44.45 -5.79 -12.51
N PRO A 25 43.15 -6.12 -12.32
CA PRO A 25 42.12 -5.12 -12.15
C PRO A 25 42.48 -4.26 -10.93
N GLN A 26 42.53 -2.94 -11.12
CA GLN A 26 42.77 -2.00 -10.04
C GLN A 26 41.52 -1.94 -9.15
N LEU A 27 41.48 -2.82 -8.15
CA LEU A 27 40.40 -2.90 -7.18
C LEU A 27 40.48 -1.76 -6.17
N LEU A 28 39.34 -1.41 -5.58
CA LEU A 28 39.33 -0.59 -4.37
C LEU A 28 39.86 -1.43 -3.19
N ASP A 29 40.69 -0.83 -2.34
CA ASP A 29 41.27 -1.52 -1.18
C ASP A 29 40.19 -2.21 -0.32
N HIS A 30 40.51 -3.41 0.15
CA HIS A 30 39.61 -4.26 0.96
C HIS A 30 38.29 -4.67 0.28
N THR A 31 38.28 -4.78 -1.05
CA THR A 31 37.12 -5.27 -1.81
C THR A 31 37.47 -6.46 -2.71
N ALA A 32 36.48 -7.32 -2.96
CA ALA A 32 36.57 -8.40 -3.93
C ALA A 32 36.22 -7.89 -5.35
N PRO A 33 36.58 -8.59 -6.44
CA PRO A 33 36.12 -8.22 -7.78
C PRO A 33 34.60 -8.38 -7.95
N LEU A 34 33.95 -7.42 -8.61
CA LEU A 34 32.54 -7.51 -9.02
C LEU A 34 32.42 -8.23 -10.37
N GLU A 35 32.10 -9.52 -10.30
CA GLU A 35 31.97 -10.40 -11.48
C GLU A 35 30.57 -10.37 -12.14
N LEU A 36 29.55 -9.86 -11.42
CA LEU A 36 28.18 -9.82 -11.90
C LEU A 36 28.07 -9.01 -13.22
N ARG A 37 27.34 -9.57 -14.19
CA ARG A 37 27.16 -9.01 -15.55
C ARG A 37 25.66 -8.76 -15.83
N GLY A 38 25.38 -8.06 -16.92
CA GLY A 38 24.02 -7.71 -17.35
C GLY A 38 23.49 -6.46 -16.64
N ASP A 39 22.16 -6.29 -16.66
CA ASP A 39 21.51 -5.18 -15.96
C ASP A 39 21.42 -5.50 -14.46
N VAL A 40 22.36 -4.95 -13.69
CA VAL A 40 22.44 -5.17 -12.24
C VAL A 40 21.26 -4.52 -11.50
N ALA A 41 20.73 -3.40 -12.00
CA ALA A 41 19.59 -2.73 -11.38
C ALA A 41 18.31 -3.55 -11.55
N ALA A 42 18.09 -4.14 -12.73
CA ALA A 42 16.98 -5.07 -12.94
C ALA A 42 17.12 -6.32 -12.04
N GLN A 43 18.34 -6.86 -11.88
CA GLN A 43 18.59 -7.99 -10.98
C GLN A 43 18.32 -7.66 -9.50
N MET A 44 18.54 -6.41 -9.09
CA MET A 44 18.17 -5.92 -7.75
C MET A 44 16.66 -5.98 -7.54
N VAL A 45 15.88 -5.47 -8.51
CA VAL A 45 14.40 -5.54 -8.49
C VAL A 45 13.93 -6.99 -8.40
N GLU A 46 14.52 -7.91 -9.19
CA GLU A 46 14.18 -9.34 -9.13
C GLU A 46 14.56 -9.99 -7.78
N GLY A 47 15.64 -9.55 -7.15
CA GLY A 47 16.03 -9.99 -5.81
C GLY A 47 14.97 -9.65 -4.76
N ILE A 48 14.42 -8.43 -4.81
CA ILE A 48 13.34 -7.99 -3.94
C ILE A 48 12.05 -8.79 -4.20
N HIS A 49 11.71 -9.07 -5.47
CA HIS A 49 10.58 -9.95 -5.79
C HIS A 49 10.69 -11.32 -5.14
N ARG A 50 11.86 -11.97 -5.23
CA ARG A 50 12.10 -13.28 -4.58
C ARG A 50 12.00 -13.20 -3.06
N TYR A 51 12.50 -12.10 -2.47
CA TYR A 51 12.36 -11.86 -1.02
C TYR A 51 10.88 -11.78 -0.60
N LEU A 52 10.07 -11.03 -1.34
CA LEU A 52 8.65 -10.84 -1.05
C LEU A 52 7.83 -12.12 -1.26
N ASP A 53 8.15 -12.92 -2.28
CA ASP A 53 7.52 -14.23 -2.51
C ASP A 53 7.77 -15.16 -1.31
N ARG A 54 9.01 -15.23 -0.82
CA ARG A 54 9.32 -16.00 0.40
C ARG A 54 8.65 -15.45 1.64
N SER A 55 8.63 -14.12 1.81
CA SER A 55 8.01 -13.46 2.98
C SER A 55 6.51 -13.76 3.04
N THR A 56 5.84 -13.76 1.89
CA THR A 56 4.43 -14.12 1.77
C THR A 56 4.20 -15.57 2.18
N LEU A 57 5.02 -16.51 1.73
CA LEU A 57 4.90 -17.91 2.14
C LEU A 57 5.20 -18.12 3.63
N ALA A 58 6.24 -17.47 4.15
CA ALA A 58 6.59 -17.52 5.57
C ALA A 58 5.51 -16.92 6.48
N SER A 59 4.71 -15.97 5.96
CA SER A 59 3.59 -15.38 6.70
C SER A 59 2.57 -16.44 7.15
N LEU A 60 2.36 -17.49 6.34
CA LEU A 60 1.39 -18.56 6.61
C LEU A 60 1.69 -19.33 7.91
N GLU A 61 2.97 -19.55 8.20
CA GLU A 61 3.44 -20.22 9.42
C GLU A 61 3.54 -19.25 10.60
N SER A 62 3.89 -18.00 10.33
CA SER A 62 4.13 -17.01 11.39
C SER A 62 2.85 -16.43 11.98
N ARG A 63 1.76 -16.34 11.19
CA ARG A 63 0.52 -15.68 11.61
C ARG A 63 -0.10 -16.30 12.85
N GLU A 64 -0.03 -17.62 13.04
CA GLU A 64 -0.62 -18.29 14.22
C GLU A 64 -0.07 -17.75 15.54
N LYS A 65 1.18 -17.24 15.54
CA LYS A 65 1.81 -16.62 16.71
C LYS A 65 1.14 -15.31 17.15
N LEU A 66 0.36 -14.68 16.26
CA LEU A 66 -0.41 -13.47 16.53
C LEU A 66 -1.81 -13.76 17.08
N TRP A 67 -2.18 -15.04 17.21
CA TRP A 67 -3.48 -15.46 17.71
C TRP A 67 -3.35 -16.06 19.12
N LYS A 68 -4.24 -15.67 20.02
CA LYS A 68 -4.30 -16.16 21.41
C LYS A 68 -5.62 -16.88 21.68
N ARG A 69 -6.06 -17.71 20.73
CA ARG A 69 -7.39 -18.33 20.73
C ARG A 69 -7.62 -19.19 21.98
N ASP A 70 -8.75 -18.95 22.63
CA ASP A 70 -9.21 -19.73 23.78
C ASP A 70 -10.42 -20.59 23.40
N TYR A 71 -10.21 -21.89 23.22
CA TYR A 71 -11.25 -22.81 22.76
C TYR A 71 -12.15 -23.36 23.89
N ARG A 72 -11.98 -22.92 25.14
CA ARG A 72 -12.73 -23.48 26.29
C ARG A 72 -14.23 -23.21 26.21
N SER A 73 -14.65 -22.12 25.57
CA SER A 73 -16.06 -21.80 25.29
C SER A 73 -16.17 -20.79 24.15
N ALA A 74 -17.35 -20.67 23.54
CA ALA A 74 -17.62 -19.67 22.52
C ALA A 74 -17.40 -18.23 23.01
N GLU A 75 -17.73 -17.94 24.27
CA GLU A 75 -17.57 -16.62 24.88
C GLU A 75 -16.10 -16.26 25.06
N LEU A 76 -15.32 -17.16 25.69
CA LEU A 76 -13.88 -16.98 25.89
C LEU A 76 -13.15 -16.88 24.55
N TYR A 77 -13.58 -17.68 23.56
CA TYR A 77 -13.05 -17.60 22.20
C TYR A 77 -13.26 -16.20 21.62
N GLY A 78 -14.51 -15.70 21.65
CA GLY A 78 -14.85 -14.37 21.16
C GLY A 78 -14.05 -13.25 21.83
N GLN A 79 -13.84 -13.32 23.16
CA GLN A 79 -13.01 -12.37 23.90
C GLN A 79 -11.54 -12.47 23.48
N SER A 80 -11.02 -13.69 23.31
CA SER A 80 -9.62 -13.94 22.98
C SER A 80 -9.21 -13.45 21.59
N VAL A 81 -10.15 -13.44 20.63
CA VAL A 81 -9.93 -12.97 19.25
C VAL A 81 -10.41 -11.54 19.00
N ALA A 82 -10.92 -10.85 20.02
CA ALA A 82 -11.36 -9.46 19.90
C ALA A 82 -10.23 -8.52 19.42
N PRO A 83 -8.97 -8.63 19.90
CA PRO A 83 -7.88 -7.82 19.36
C PRO A 83 -7.63 -8.05 17.86
N ASN A 84 -7.70 -9.31 17.40
CA ASN A 84 -7.56 -9.64 15.97
C ASN A 84 -8.70 -9.00 15.14
N ARG A 85 -9.92 -8.99 15.66
CA ARG A 85 -11.07 -8.31 15.04
C ARG A 85 -10.85 -6.79 14.95
N ASP A 86 -10.27 -6.18 15.98
CA ASP A 86 -9.94 -4.75 15.98
C ASP A 86 -8.82 -4.43 14.99
N HIS A 87 -7.79 -5.28 14.90
CA HIS A 87 -6.75 -5.15 13.88
C HIS A 87 -7.31 -5.26 12.47
N LEU A 88 -8.19 -6.24 12.20
CA LEU A 88 -8.86 -6.37 10.91
C LEU A 88 -9.65 -5.10 10.57
N ARG A 89 -10.34 -4.51 11.56
CA ARG A 89 -11.09 -3.25 11.38
C ARG A 89 -10.17 -2.12 10.92
N THR A 90 -8.98 -2.02 11.50
CA THR A 90 -7.96 -1.03 11.11
C THR A 90 -7.38 -1.32 9.72
N ILE A 91 -6.98 -2.57 9.44
CA ILE A 91 -6.38 -2.97 8.16
C ILE A 91 -7.30 -2.63 6.98
N ILE A 92 -8.60 -2.81 7.14
CA ILE A 92 -9.57 -2.51 6.08
C ILE A 92 -10.11 -1.09 6.15
N GLY A 93 -9.62 -0.26 7.08
CA GLY A 93 -10.05 1.12 7.21
C GLY A 93 -11.51 1.31 7.65
N ALA A 94 -12.12 0.33 8.30
CA ALA A 94 -13.48 0.39 8.83
C ALA A 94 -13.52 1.05 10.22
N VAL A 95 -12.79 2.14 10.40
CA VAL A 95 -12.56 2.78 11.72
C VAL A 95 -13.49 3.94 12.03
N ASP A 96 -14.20 4.45 11.02
CA ASP A 96 -15.10 5.59 11.20
C ASP A 96 -16.31 5.24 12.08
N GLN A 97 -16.71 6.19 12.92
CA GLN A 97 -17.85 6.01 13.82
C GLN A 97 -19.15 6.05 13.01
N ARG A 98 -19.92 4.95 13.04
CA ARG A 98 -21.26 4.92 12.44
C ARG A 98 -22.24 5.79 13.21
N LEU A 99 -23.19 6.39 12.50
CA LEU A 99 -24.32 7.09 13.10
C LEU A 99 -25.25 6.10 13.80
N PRO A 100 -25.99 6.53 14.85
CA PRO A 100 -26.99 5.69 15.50
C PRO A 100 -28.03 5.16 14.50
N ALA A 101 -28.50 3.93 14.72
CA ALA A 101 -29.51 3.30 13.86
C ALA A 101 -30.82 4.12 13.81
N THR A 102 -31.10 4.71 12.66
CA THR A 102 -32.40 5.33 12.38
C THR A 102 -33.24 4.43 11.48
N ASP A 103 -34.49 4.83 11.23
CA ASP A 103 -35.33 4.12 10.28
C ASP A 103 -34.78 4.31 8.86
N ILE A 104 -34.94 3.27 8.03
CA ILE A 104 -34.61 3.33 6.61
C ILE A 104 -35.65 4.19 5.89
N ARG A 105 -35.16 5.07 5.01
CA ARG A 105 -35.99 5.96 4.19
C ARG A 105 -36.38 5.25 2.91
N LEU A 106 -37.66 5.32 2.56
CA LEU A 106 -38.17 4.88 1.26
C LEU A 106 -38.00 6.03 0.25
N GLU A 107 -37.33 5.75 -0.86
CA GLU A 107 -37.13 6.74 -1.93
C GLU A 107 -38.34 6.72 -2.88
N ALA A 108 -39.09 7.82 -2.92
CA ALA A 108 -40.26 8.00 -3.79
C ALA A 108 -40.43 9.46 -4.21
N ARG A 109 -40.99 9.70 -5.41
CA ARG A 109 -41.37 11.05 -5.86
C ARG A 109 -42.86 11.24 -5.61
N THR A 110 -43.28 12.38 -5.06
CA THR A 110 -44.71 12.68 -4.93
C THR A 110 -45.33 12.94 -6.30
N PRO A 111 -46.53 12.42 -6.62
CA PRO A 111 -47.51 11.76 -5.73
C PRO A 111 -47.45 10.21 -5.74
N GLU A 112 -46.34 9.59 -6.13
CA GLU A 112 -46.22 8.14 -6.29
C GLU A 112 -46.22 7.39 -4.95
N ALA A 113 -46.79 6.18 -4.93
CA ALA A 113 -46.63 5.26 -3.80
C ALA A 113 -45.15 4.86 -3.64
N PRO A 114 -44.70 4.32 -2.49
CA PRO A 114 -43.27 4.00 -2.30
C PRO A 114 -42.79 2.69 -2.95
N ALA A 115 -43.67 1.69 -3.17
CA ALA A 115 -43.26 0.37 -3.68
C ALA A 115 -42.94 0.37 -5.18
N ILE A 116 -41.68 0.11 -5.56
CA ILE A 116 -41.21 0.12 -6.96
C ILE A 116 -41.53 -1.17 -7.75
N GLY A 117 -41.97 -2.22 -7.06
CA GLY A 117 -42.42 -3.48 -7.65
C GLY A 117 -42.92 -4.46 -6.59
N SER A 118 -43.37 -5.62 -7.02
CA SER A 118 -43.81 -6.72 -6.16
C SER A 118 -43.47 -8.06 -6.75
N GLY A 119 -43.11 -9.02 -5.90
CA GLY A 119 -42.97 -10.42 -6.27
C GLY A 119 -43.97 -11.30 -5.54
N SER A 120 -43.81 -12.62 -5.64
CA SER A 120 -44.69 -13.57 -4.96
C SER A 120 -44.51 -13.51 -3.44
N GLY A 121 -45.39 -12.76 -2.75
CA GLY A 121 -45.44 -12.63 -1.30
C GLY A 121 -44.51 -11.59 -0.68
N TYR A 122 -43.99 -10.63 -1.47
CA TYR A 122 -43.16 -9.52 -0.98
C TYR A 122 -43.29 -8.27 -1.86
N LYS A 123 -43.03 -7.10 -1.26
CA LYS A 123 -42.95 -5.80 -1.93
C LYS A 123 -41.50 -5.34 -2.06
N ILE A 124 -41.23 -4.52 -3.07
CA ILE A 124 -39.90 -4.02 -3.37
C ILE A 124 -39.88 -2.50 -3.22
N TYR A 125 -38.87 -1.98 -2.51
CA TYR A 125 -38.69 -0.54 -2.28
C TYR A 125 -37.26 -0.11 -2.61
N ALA A 126 -37.10 1.06 -3.24
CA ALA A 126 -35.82 1.75 -3.25
C ALA A 126 -35.61 2.41 -1.89
N VAL A 127 -34.41 2.26 -1.32
CA VAL A 127 -34.15 2.66 0.07
C VAL A 127 -32.81 3.34 0.27
N ARG A 128 -32.75 4.16 1.32
CA ARG A 128 -31.55 4.84 1.82
C ARG A 128 -31.46 4.79 3.35
N TRP A 129 -30.26 4.62 3.89
CA TRP A 129 -30.01 4.65 5.33
C TRP A 129 -28.69 5.36 5.67
N PRO A 130 -28.63 6.11 6.78
CA PRO A 130 -27.39 6.79 7.17
C PRO A 130 -26.33 5.78 7.63
N VAL A 131 -25.05 6.08 7.36
CA VAL A 131 -23.92 5.22 7.74
C VAL A 131 -22.95 6.00 8.61
N PHE A 132 -22.33 7.06 8.07
CA PHE A 132 -21.54 8.03 8.82
C PHE A 132 -21.80 9.44 8.27
N GLU A 133 -21.25 10.48 8.89
CA GLU A 133 -21.57 11.86 8.53
C GLU A 133 -21.32 12.14 7.03
N GLY A 134 -22.39 12.43 6.28
CA GLY A 134 -22.32 12.72 4.84
C GLY A 134 -22.29 11.50 3.92
N VAL A 135 -22.36 10.27 4.47
CA VAL A 135 -22.41 9.03 3.69
C VAL A 135 -23.60 8.18 4.10
N ASP A 136 -24.40 7.85 3.11
CA ASP A 136 -25.53 6.93 3.22
C ASP A 136 -25.18 5.60 2.55
N GLY A 137 -25.87 4.54 2.96
CA GLY A 137 -26.08 3.35 2.15
C GLY A 137 -27.35 3.55 1.32
N GLU A 138 -27.30 3.13 0.06
CA GLU A 138 -28.48 3.08 -0.81
C GLU A 138 -28.64 1.67 -1.38
N GLY A 139 -29.86 1.29 -1.72
CA GLY A 139 -30.13 -0.06 -2.17
C GLY A 139 -31.58 -0.33 -2.50
N VAL A 140 -31.93 -1.61 -2.42
CA VAL A 140 -33.29 -2.12 -2.61
C VAL A 140 -33.67 -3.00 -1.42
N LEU A 141 -34.87 -2.80 -0.87
CA LEU A 141 -35.45 -3.62 0.21
C LEU A 141 -36.56 -4.49 -0.36
N LEU A 142 -36.48 -5.80 -0.14
CA LEU A 142 -37.53 -6.78 -0.41
C LEU A 142 -38.18 -7.12 0.93
N GLU A 143 -39.37 -6.60 1.15
CA GLU A 143 -40.12 -6.76 2.40
C GLU A 143 -41.22 -7.82 2.21
N PRO A 144 -41.20 -8.94 2.95
CA PRO A 144 -42.24 -9.94 2.86
C PRO A 144 -43.59 -9.37 3.32
N GLU A 145 -44.67 -9.77 2.64
CA GLU A 145 -46.03 -9.39 3.04
C GLU A 145 -46.47 -10.12 4.33
N SER A 146 -45.81 -11.23 4.61
CA SER A 146 -45.92 -11.95 5.88
C SER A 146 -44.84 -11.50 6.86
N ARG A 147 -44.98 -11.87 8.13
CA ARG A 147 -43.96 -11.56 9.14
C ARG A 147 -42.62 -12.23 8.75
N PRO A 148 -41.49 -11.49 8.76
CA PRO A 148 -40.22 -12.03 8.30
C PRO A 148 -39.77 -13.21 9.17
N VAL A 149 -39.13 -14.20 8.53
CA VAL A 149 -38.53 -15.36 9.22
C VAL A 149 -37.04 -15.16 9.51
N ALA A 150 -36.38 -14.28 8.76
CA ALA A 150 -34.99 -13.87 8.92
C ALA A 150 -34.79 -12.48 8.27
N ARG A 151 -33.71 -11.79 8.65
CA ARG A 151 -33.32 -10.50 8.07
C ARG A 151 -31.94 -10.60 7.43
N ILE A 152 -31.86 -10.35 6.13
CA ILE A 152 -30.67 -10.66 5.33
C ILE A 152 -30.14 -9.41 4.65
N VAL A 153 -28.84 -9.16 4.76
CA VAL A 153 -28.14 -8.27 3.83
C VAL A 153 -27.57 -9.10 2.70
N ALA A 154 -28.10 -8.93 1.49
CA ALA A 154 -27.69 -9.66 0.29
C ALA A 154 -26.81 -8.76 -0.59
N VAL A 155 -25.50 -8.96 -0.55
CA VAL A 155 -24.50 -8.08 -1.15
C VAL A 155 -24.10 -8.58 -2.55
N PRO A 156 -24.43 -7.85 -3.63
CA PRO A 156 -24.10 -8.24 -4.99
C PRO A 156 -22.60 -8.15 -5.29
N ASP A 157 -22.16 -8.64 -6.47
CA ASP A 157 -20.87 -8.19 -7.01
C ASP A 157 -20.93 -6.68 -7.35
N ALA A 158 -19.78 -6.02 -7.39
CA ALA A 158 -19.69 -4.58 -7.63
C ALA A 158 -20.38 -4.10 -8.92
N ASP A 159 -20.39 -4.92 -9.98
CA ASP A 159 -20.99 -4.54 -11.26
C ASP A 159 -22.47 -4.96 -11.39
N TRP A 160 -23.06 -5.50 -10.32
CA TRP A 160 -24.45 -5.94 -10.28
C TRP A 160 -25.29 -4.93 -9.48
N PRO A 161 -26.04 -4.02 -10.13
CA PRO A 161 -26.96 -3.15 -9.40
C PRO A 161 -28.00 -3.98 -8.64
N PRO A 162 -28.50 -3.49 -7.49
CA PRO A 162 -29.44 -4.22 -6.64
C PRO A 162 -30.66 -4.81 -7.36
N GLU A 163 -31.16 -4.10 -8.37
CA GLU A 163 -32.32 -4.49 -9.19
C GLU A 163 -32.09 -5.79 -9.96
N MET A 164 -30.86 -6.05 -10.43
CA MET A 164 -30.55 -7.31 -11.12
C MET A 164 -30.67 -8.49 -10.16
N LEU A 165 -30.17 -8.33 -8.93
CA LEU A 165 -30.22 -9.38 -7.91
C LEU A 165 -31.63 -9.58 -7.33
N ALA A 166 -32.44 -8.52 -7.34
CA ALA A 166 -33.88 -8.58 -7.05
C ALA A 166 -34.70 -9.21 -8.20
N GLY A 167 -34.12 -9.40 -9.39
CA GLY A 167 -34.82 -9.93 -10.57
C GLY A 167 -35.73 -8.92 -11.28
N MET A 168 -35.58 -7.61 -11.00
CA MET A 168 -36.39 -6.56 -11.61
C MET A 168 -35.90 -6.18 -13.02
N VAL A 169 -34.62 -6.37 -13.30
CA VAL A 169 -33.99 -6.06 -14.59
C VAL A 169 -33.09 -7.23 -15.02
N PRO A 170 -32.89 -7.44 -16.34
CA PRO A 170 -32.00 -8.50 -16.82
C PRO A 170 -30.54 -8.24 -16.43
N GLY A 171 -29.73 -9.30 -16.41
CA GLY A 171 -28.27 -9.22 -16.18
C GLY A 171 -27.74 -10.30 -15.23
N VAL A 172 -28.60 -10.82 -14.34
CA VAL A 172 -28.29 -11.95 -13.46
C VAL A 172 -29.28 -13.07 -13.72
N ASP A 173 -28.76 -14.29 -13.90
CA ASP A 173 -29.56 -15.50 -14.09
C ASP A 173 -30.54 -15.72 -12.92
N ALA A 174 -31.76 -16.18 -13.20
CA ALA A 174 -32.80 -16.37 -12.19
C ALA A 174 -32.35 -17.29 -11.04
N GLY A 175 -31.54 -18.32 -11.33
CA GLY A 175 -30.96 -19.19 -10.31
C GLY A 175 -29.95 -18.49 -9.40
N ALA A 176 -29.32 -17.41 -9.88
CA ALA A 176 -28.34 -16.60 -9.18
C ALA A 176 -28.92 -15.36 -8.48
N GLN A 177 -30.23 -15.09 -8.63
CA GLN A 177 -30.95 -14.00 -7.96
C GLN A 177 -31.21 -14.33 -6.48
N TYR A 178 -30.16 -14.60 -5.70
CA TYR A 178 -30.30 -15.12 -4.34
C TYR A 178 -31.07 -14.19 -3.40
N ALA A 179 -31.02 -12.87 -3.58
CA ALA A 179 -31.83 -11.95 -2.79
C ALA A 179 -33.33 -12.16 -3.02
N ARG A 180 -33.73 -12.27 -4.30
CA ARG A 180 -35.10 -12.61 -4.72
C ARG A 180 -35.54 -13.96 -4.15
N ARG A 181 -34.70 -14.99 -4.30
CA ARG A 181 -34.99 -16.34 -3.80
C ARG A 181 -35.19 -16.37 -2.29
N LEU A 182 -34.41 -15.60 -1.52
CA LEU A 182 -34.58 -15.50 -0.06
C LEU A 182 -35.88 -14.78 0.32
N ALA A 183 -36.25 -13.72 -0.41
CA ALA A 183 -37.52 -13.01 -0.20
C ALA A 183 -38.75 -13.88 -0.50
N GLU A 184 -38.72 -14.69 -1.57
CA GLU A 184 -39.76 -15.70 -1.89
C GLU A 184 -39.96 -16.74 -0.78
N ASN A 185 -38.98 -16.89 0.10
CA ASN A 185 -39.00 -17.77 1.28
C ASN A 185 -39.23 -17.01 2.60
N GLY A 186 -39.77 -15.79 2.53
CA GLY A 186 -40.24 -15.02 3.70
C GLY A 186 -39.15 -14.26 4.45
N CYS A 187 -37.96 -14.12 3.89
CA CYS A 187 -36.91 -13.26 4.47
C CYS A 187 -37.16 -11.79 4.13
N GLU A 188 -36.86 -10.88 5.06
CA GLU A 188 -36.70 -9.45 4.76
C GLU A 188 -35.27 -9.24 4.26
N VAL A 189 -35.11 -8.79 3.02
CA VAL A 189 -33.80 -8.76 2.34
C VAL A 189 -33.44 -7.35 1.91
N LEU A 190 -32.32 -6.83 2.41
CA LEU A 190 -31.74 -5.56 1.98
C LEU A 190 -30.56 -5.81 1.04
N ILE A 191 -30.58 -5.17 -0.13
CA ILE A 191 -29.57 -5.30 -1.17
C ILE A 191 -28.85 -3.95 -1.33
N PRO A 192 -27.64 -3.77 -0.78
CA PRO A 192 -26.88 -2.53 -0.93
C PRO A 192 -26.32 -2.39 -2.35
N VAL A 193 -26.15 -1.15 -2.80
CA VAL A 193 -25.32 -0.85 -3.96
C VAL A 193 -23.84 -0.80 -3.55
N LEU A 194 -22.98 -1.42 -4.35
CA LEU A 194 -21.53 -1.31 -4.24
C LEU A 194 -21.01 -0.34 -5.31
N ILE A 195 -19.81 0.22 -5.11
CA ILE A 195 -19.13 1.00 -6.14
C ILE A 195 -18.65 0.07 -7.26
N ASP A 196 -19.05 0.33 -8.49
CA ASP A 196 -18.76 -0.51 -9.66
C ASP A 196 -17.35 -0.30 -10.22
N ARG A 197 -17.00 -1.08 -11.24
CA ARG A 197 -15.67 -1.05 -11.88
C ARG A 197 -15.60 -0.18 -13.14
N ALA A 198 -16.64 0.60 -13.44
CA ALA A 198 -16.61 1.60 -14.50
C ALA A 198 -15.69 2.78 -14.13
N ASP A 199 -15.33 3.59 -15.11
CA ASP A 199 -14.44 4.76 -14.98
C ASP A 199 -15.14 6.09 -15.32
N THR A 200 -16.47 6.08 -15.35
CA THR A 200 -17.30 7.17 -15.88
C THR A 200 -17.04 8.50 -15.19
N TRP A 201 -16.80 8.49 -13.88
CA TRP A 201 -16.60 9.66 -13.03
C TRP A 201 -15.20 9.75 -12.41
N SER A 202 -14.28 8.84 -12.78
CA SER A 202 -12.92 8.81 -12.26
C SER A 202 -12.06 9.88 -12.94
N GLY A 203 -11.96 11.05 -12.33
CA GLY A 203 -11.16 12.15 -12.85
C GLY A 203 -11.59 13.51 -12.32
N ILE A 204 -11.01 14.55 -12.90
CA ILE A 204 -11.33 15.94 -12.58
C ILE A 204 -11.92 16.58 -13.85
N PRO A 205 -13.25 16.81 -13.90
CA PRO A 205 -13.90 17.43 -15.04
C PRO A 205 -13.25 18.78 -15.42
N GLY A 206 -12.98 18.97 -16.71
CA GLY A 206 -12.30 20.17 -17.22
C GLY A 206 -10.77 20.14 -17.12
N ILE A 207 -10.19 19.19 -16.39
CA ILE A 207 -8.73 18.98 -16.32
C ILE A 207 -8.35 17.69 -17.04
N ARG A 208 -8.78 16.53 -16.52
CA ARG A 208 -8.45 15.21 -17.06
C ARG A 208 -9.35 14.13 -16.48
N MET A 209 -9.83 13.23 -17.34
CA MET A 209 -10.47 11.98 -16.93
C MET A 209 -9.48 10.81 -16.99
N THR A 210 -9.72 9.76 -16.20
CA THR A 210 -8.86 8.58 -16.12
C THR A 210 -9.63 7.33 -16.53
N ASN A 211 -8.90 6.23 -16.78
CA ASN A 211 -9.50 4.90 -16.94
C ASN A 211 -9.50 4.09 -15.64
N GLN A 212 -9.29 4.76 -14.49
CA GLN A 212 -9.32 4.11 -13.18
C GLN A 212 -10.75 3.64 -12.89
N PRO A 213 -10.99 2.37 -12.51
CA PRO A 213 -12.27 1.97 -11.94
C PRO A 213 -12.68 2.92 -10.80
N HIS A 214 -13.96 3.20 -10.60
CA HIS A 214 -14.44 4.04 -9.50
C HIS A 214 -13.93 3.53 -8.14
N ARG A 215 -13.80 2.20 -7.99
CA ARG A 215 -13.19 1.56 -6.81
C ARG A 215 -11.71 1.93 -6.63
N GLU A 216 -10.93 1.95 -7.70
CA GLU A 216 -9.52 2.39 -7.64
C GLU A 216 -9.43 3.88 -7.31
N TRP A 217 -10.23 4.72 -7.97
CA TRP A 217 -10.26 6.16 -7.71
C TRP A 217 -10.52 6.44 -6.21
N ILE A 218 -11.49 5.75 -5.60
CA ILE A 218 -11.74 5.89 -4.16
C ILE A 218 -10.59 5.31 -3.32
N TYR A 219 -10.09 4.13 -3.70
CA TYR A 219 -8.98 3.48 -3.00
C TYR A 219 -7.78 4.41 -2.86
N ARG A 220 -7.35 5.05 -3.96
CA ARG A 220 -6.09 5.82 -3.96
C ARG A 220 -6.08 6.93 -2.91
N MET A 221 -7.12 7.75 -2.88
CA MET A 221 -7.24 8.82 -1.89
C MET A 221 -7.56 8.32 -0.47
N ALA A 222 -8.31 7.22 -0.34
CA ALA A 222 -8.68 6.67 0.96
C ALA A 222 -7.48 6.03 1.68
N TYR A 223 -6.60 5.37 0.92
CA TYR A 223 -5.43 4.67 1.44
C TYR A 223 -4.51 5.60 2.24
N GLU A 224 -4.26 6.80 1.71
CA GLU A 224 -3.44 7.85 2.33
C GLU A 224 -3.96 8.33 3.70
N VAL A 225 -5.26 8.20 3.96
CA VAL A 225 -5.89 8.55 5.24
C VAL A 225 -6.27 7.34 6.07
N GLY A 226 -5.71 6.16 5.78
CA GLY A 226 -5.92 4.93 6.56
C GLY A 226 -7.30 4.31 6.35
N ARG A 227 -7.97 4.64 5.25
CA ARG A 227 -9.28 4.10 4.85
C ARG A 227 -9.13 3.19 3.64
N HIS A 228 -10.16 2.39 3.39
CA HIS A 228 -10.20 1.53 2.22
C HIS A 228 -11.65 1.37 1.74
N ILE A 229 -11.85 1.18 0.42
CA ILE A 229 -13.20 0.99 -0.16
C ILE A 229 -13.92 -0.22 0.45
N ILE A 230 -13.18 -1.30 0.73
CA ILE A 230 -13.67 -2.46 1.49
C ILE A 230 -14.26 -2.03 2.85
N GLY A 231 -13.53 -1.20 3.61
CA GLY A 231 -14.01 -0.72 4.92
C GLY A 231 -15.27 0.12 4.81
N TYR A 232 -15.33 1.03 3.82
CA TYR A 232 -16.53 1.83 3.57
C TYR A 232 -17.75 0.95 3.25
N GLU A 233 -17.61 -0.05 2.39
CA GLU A 233 -18.71 -0.94 2.00
C GLU A 233 -19.10 -1.91 3.13
N VAL A 234 -18.13 -2.41 3.92
CA VAL A 234 -18.41 -3.15 5.15
C VAL A 234 -19.20 -2.28 6.13
N GLN A 235 -18.83 -1.01 6.32
CA GLN A 235 -19.57 -0.09 7.19
C GLN A 235 -21.01 0.13 6.72
N LYS A 236 -21.27 0.19 5.40
CA LYS A 236 -22.64 0.25 4.86
C LYS A 236 -23.45 -0.99 5.23
N VAL A 237 -22.85 -2.18 5.14
CA VAL A 237 -23.48 -3.45 5.56
C VAL A 237 -23.70 -3.48 7.07
N LEU A 238 -22.74 -3.04 7.88
CA LEU A 238 -22.89 -3.03 9.34
C LEU A 238 -23.93 -2.01 9.82
N ALA A 239 -24.10 -0.88 9.13
CA ALA A 239 -25.21 0.04 9.39
C ALA A 239 -26.58 -0.59 9.09
N ALA A 240 -26.66 -1.45 8.06
CA ALA A 240 -27.87 -2.24 7.82
C ALA A 240 -28.12 -3.28 8.93
N VAL A 241 -27.06 -3.91 9.45
CA VAL A 241 -27.15 -4.80 10.62
C VAL A 241 -27.60 -4.02 11.87
N ASP A 242 -27.14 -2.78 12.06
CA ASP A 242 -27.59 -1.89 13.13
C ASP A 242 -29.11 -1.65 13.04
N TRP A 243 -29.61 -1.35 11.84
CA TRP A 243 -31.05 -1.20 11.60
C TRP A 243 -31.85 -2.48 11.84
N PHE A 244 -31.37 -3.64 11.36
CA PHE A 244 -32.02 -4.92 11.61
C PHE A 244 -32.01 -5.30 13.09
N THR A 245 -30.96 -4.92 13.83
CA THR A 245 -30.89 -5.11 15.29
C THR A 245 -31.96 -4.27 15.99
N LYS A 246 -32.15 -3.00 15.59
CA LYS A 246 -33.23 -2.16 16.11
C LYS A 246 -34.61 -2.76 15.81
N ARG A 247 -34.87 -3.21 14.57
CA ARG A 247 -36.13 -3.91 14.23
C ARG A 247 -36.32 -5.23 14.99
N ASN A 248 -35.25 -5.82 15.51
CA ASN A 248 -35.31 -7.04 16.31
C ASN A 248 -35.85 -6.79 17.72
N GLU A 249 -35.93 -5.52 18.16
CA GLU A 249 -36.61 -5.14 19.41
C GLU A 249 -38.12 -5.40 19.35
N GLU A 250 -38.74 -5.20 18.18
CA GLU A 250 -40.16 -5.52 17.96
C GLU A 250 -40.40 -7.02 17.80
N ARG A 251 -39.51 -7.69 17.06
CA ARG A 251 -39.53 -9.13 16.84
C ARG A 251 -38.14 -9.63 16.51
N SER A 252 -37.62 -10.47 17.41
CA SER A 252 -36.33 -11.13 17.22
C SER A 252 -36.43 -12.24 16.16
N VAL A 253 -35.67 -12.07 15.09
CA VAL A 253 -35.41 -13.03 14.01
C VAL A 253 -33.94 -12.99 13.64
N PRO A 254 -33.37 -14.09 13.11
CA PRO A 254 -31.94 -14.17 12.89
C PRO A 254 -31.46 -13.23 11.79
N ILE A 255 -30.25 -12.70 11.96
CA ILE A 255 -29.61 -11.80 10.99
C ILE A 255 -28.55 -12.58 10.20
N GLY A 256 -28.65 -12.54 8.86
CA GLY A 256 -27.69 -13.16 7.96
C GLY A 256 -27.08 -12.19 6.95
N VAL A 257 -25.90 -12.53 6.44
CA VAL A 257 -25.28 -11.82 5.32
C VAL A 257 -24.89 -12.81 4.23
N VAL A 258 -25.24 -12.52 2.99
CA VAL A 258 -24.89 -13.35 1.83
C VAL A 258 -24.26 -12.48 0.77
N GLY A 259 -23.23 -12.97 0.07
CA GLY A 259 -22.70 -12.23 -1.07
C GLY A 259 -21.89 -13.05 -2.07
N TYR A 260 -21.70 -12.45 -3.25
CA TYR A 260 -21.00 -13.02 -4.39
C TYR A 260 -19.92 -12.07 -4.90
N GLY A 261 -18.74 -12.58 -5.29
CA GLY A 261 -17.67 -11.75 -5.86
C GLY A 261 -17.15 -10.71 -4.85
N GLU A 262 -17.19 -9.41 -5.18
CA GLU A 262 -16.94 -8.36 -4.17
C GLU A 262 -17.91 -8.45 -3.00
N GLY A 263 -19.19 -8.74 -3.25
CA GLY A 263 -20.15 -8.95 -2.17
C GLY A 263 -19.80 -10.13 -1.29
N GLY A 264 -19.14 -11.17 -1.83
CA GLY A 264 -18.63 -12.30 -1.06
C GLY A 264 -17.48 -11.89 -0.13
N LEU A 265 -16.58 -11.02 -0.61
CA LEU A 265 -15.56 -10.36 0.21
C LEU A 265 -16.22 -9.55 1.33
N ILE A 266 -17.12 -8.62 0.98
CA ILE A 266 -17.77 -7.74 1.95
C ILE A 266 -18.59 -8.54 2.97
N ALA A 267 -19.26 -9.62 2.57
CA ALA A 267 -20.01 -10.50 3.46
C ALA A 267 -19.10 -11.19 4.48
N LEU A 268 -17.98 -11.78 4.02
CA LEU A 268 -17.00 -12.43 4.89
C LEU A 268 -16.43 -11.44 5.91
N TYR A 269 -16.03 -10.26 5.45
CA TYR A 269 -15.40 -9.24 6.29
C TYR A 269 -16.40 -8.62 7.28
N SER A 270 -17.64 -8.38 6.86
CA SER A 270 -18.70 -7.88 7.74
C SER A 270 -18.99 -8.88 8.86
N ALA A 271 -19.12 -10.17 8.55
CA ALA A 271 -19.33 -11.20 9.55
C ALA A 271 -18.09 -11.39 10.44
N ALA A 272 -16.89 -11.28 9.89
CA ALA A 272 -15.65 -11.32 10.66
C ALA A 272 -15.51 -10.13 11.62
N LEU A 273 -16.12 -8.97 11.33
CA LEU A 273 -16.10 -7.79 12.20
C LEU A 273 -17.26 -7.72 13.19
N ASP A 274 -18.45 -8.24 12.87
CA ASP A 274 -19.64 -8.05 13.69
C ASP A 274 -20.24 -9.37 14.19
N PRO A 275 -20.23 -9.64 15.51
CA PRO A 275 -20.74 -10.87 16.08
C PRO A 275 -22.26 -11.04 15.96
N ARG A 276 -23.01 -9.99 15.61
CA ARG A 276 -24.48 -10.05 15.44
C ARG A 276 -24.92 -10.75 14.15
N VAL A 277 -24.01 -10.93 13.18
CA VAL A 277 -24.29 -11.71 11.97
C VAL A 277 -24.24 -13.21 12.31
N GLU A 278 -25.39 -13.89 12.34
CA GLU A 278 -25.48 -15.27 12.82
C GLU A 278 -25.07 -16.32 11.78
N VAL A 279 -25.37 -16.04 10.51
CA VAL A 279 -25.07 -16.93 9.38
C VAL A 279 -24.54 -16.12 8.21
N THR A 280 -23.44 -16.57 7.63
CA THR A 280 -22.83 -15.95 6.45
C THR A 280 -22.77 -16.92 5.28
N LEU A 281 -23.13 -16.49 4.08
CA LEU A 281 -22.86 -17.23 2.84
C LEU A 281 -21.89 -16.44 1.95
N VAL A 282 -20.77 -17.06 1.61
CA VAL A 282 -19.73 -16.50 0.75
C VAL A 282 -19.64 -17.32 -0.52
N SER A 283 -19.98 -16.71 -1.66
CA SER A 283 -19.96 -17.36 -2.96
C SER A 283 -18.92 -16.77 -3.90
N GLY A 284 -18.17 -17.64 -4.60
CA GLY A 284 -17.26 -17.23 -5.67
C GLY A 284 -16.13 -16.29 -5.23
N TYR A 285 -15.77 -16.29 -3.94
CA TYR A 285 -14.69 -15.48 -3.36
C TYR A 285 -13.68 -16.31 -2.58
N PHE A 286 -14.13 -17.11 -1.60
CA PHE A 286 -13.29 -17.73 -0.55
C PHE A 286 -12.14 -18.61 -1.09
N GLN A 287 -10.87 -18.32 -0.76
CA GLN A 287 -9.68 -19.08 -1.19
C GLN A 287 -8.40 -18.65 -0.43
N GLU A 288 -7.27 -19.30 -0.71
CA GLU A 288 -5.96 -18.86 -0.22
C GLU A 288 -5.59 -17.47 -0.75
N ARG A 289 -4.96 -16.64 0.09
CA ARG A 289 -4.66 -15.22 -0.21
C ARG A 289 -3.20 -14.88 -0.47
N THR A 290 -2.30 -15.86 -0.57
CA THR A 290 -0.88 -15.60 -0.95
C THR A 290 -0.72 -14.92 -2.31
N GLY A 291 -1.72 -15.05 -3.19
CA GLY A 291 -1.80 -14.38 -4.48
C GLY A 291 -2.40 -12.98 -4.48
N LEU A 292 -2.69 -12.36 -3.32
CA LEU A 292 -3.47 -11.10 -3.22
C LEU A 292 -2.96 -9.97 -4.13
N TRP A 293 -1.64 -9.84 -4.28
CA TRP A 293 -1.01 -8.80 -5.11
C TRP A 293 -1.43 -8.84 -6.59
N LYS A 294 -1.93 -9.99 -7.07
CA LYS A 294 -2.44 -10.20 -8.44
C LYS A 294 -3.87 -9.70 -8.61
N GLU A 295 -4.59 -9.53 -7.51
CA GLU A 295 -5.94 -8.97 -7.53
C GLU A 295 -5.89 -7.46 -7.81
N PRO A 296 -7.02 -6.83 -8.18
CA PRO A 296 -7.09 -5.41 -8.47
C PRO A 296 -6.60 -4.53 -7.32
N ILE A 297 -6.12 -3.33 -7.65
CA ILE A 297 -5.51 -2.45 -6.64
C ILE A 297 -6.44 -2.09 -5.48
N TYR A 298 -7.74 -1.98 -5.74
CA TYR A 298 -8.76 -1.76 -4.73
C TYR A 298 -9.03 -2.97 -3.79
N ARG A 299 -8.20 -4.02 -3.83
CA ARG A 299 -8.16 -5.13 -2.86
C ARG A 299 -6.84 -5.23 -2.10
N ASP A 300 -5.96 -4.25 -2.26
CA ASP A 300 -4.64 -4.23 -1.62
C ASP A 300 -4.71 -3.70 -0.20
N LEU A 301 -4.23 -4.50 0.73
CA LEU A 301 -4.46 -4.27 2.15
C LEU A 301 -3.13 -4.28 2.90
N TRP A 302 -2.85 -3.18 3.59
CA TRP A 302 -1.63 -3.00 4.37
C TRP A 302 -1.57 -4.00 5.54
N GLY A 303 -0.71 -5.01 5.40
CA GLY A 303 -0.39 -5.99 6.43
C GLY A 303 -1.38 -7.14 6.59
N LEU A 304 -2.35 -7.31 5.69
CA LEU A 304 -3.38 -8.36 5.82
C LEU A 304 -2.79 -9.75 6.06
N LEU A 305 -1.86 -10.19 5.22
CA LEU A 305 -1.29 -11.55 5.24
C LEU A 305 -0.37 -11.80 6.43
N ARG A 306 -0.01 -10.77 7.21
CA ARG A 306 0.70 -10.99 8.48
C ARG A 306 -0.16 -11.74 9.49
N GLU A 307 -1.47 -11.55 9.44
CA GLU A 307 -2.38 -12.03 10.47
C GLU A 307 -3.57 -12.81 9.90
N PHE A 308 -4.00 -12.53 8.66
CA PHE A 308 -5.22 -13.04 8.07
C PHE A 308 -5.03 -13.62 6.66
N GLY A 309 -5.52 -14.84 6.46
CA GLY A 309 -6.11 -15.29 5.20
C GLY A 309 -7.62 -15.53 5.39
N ASP A 310 -8.30 -16.07 4.38
CA ASP A 310 -9.74 -16.32 4.47
C ASP A 310 -10.10 -17.33 5.57
N ALA A 311 -9.23 -18.31 5.85
CA ALA A 311 -9.43 -19.24 6.96
C ALA A 311 -9.38 -18.54 8.33
N GLU A 312 -8.49 -17.57 8.51
CA GLU A 312 -8.43 -16.74 9.72
C GLU A 312 -9.65 -15.81 9.83
N LEU A 313 -10.16 -15.28 8.72
CA LEU A 313 -11.41 -14.51 8.72
C LEU A 313 -12.60 -15.40 9.10
N ALA A 314 -12.66 -16.64 8.60
CA ALA A 314 -13.64 -17.64 9.03
C ALA A 314 -13.48 -18.00 10.52
N SER A 315 -12.24 -18.00 11.04
CA SER A 315 -11.93 -18.18 12.45
C SER A 315 -12.56 -17.09 13.33
N LEU A 316 -12.70 -15.85 12.85
CA LEU A 316 -13.43 -14.76 13.54
C LEU A 316 -14.95 -14.90 13.46
N ILE A 317 -15.46 -15.73 12.56
CA ILE A 317 -16.89 -16.04 12.45
C ILE A 317 -17.25 -17.16 13.44
N ALA A 318 -16.37 -18.14 13.63
CA ALA A 318 -16.60 -19.26 14.52
C ALA A 318 -16.98 -18.81 15.96
N PRO A 319 -17.93 -19.50 16.63
CA PRO A 319 -18.70 -20.67 16.16
C PRO A 319 -20.02 -20.30 15.45
N ARG A 320 -20.19 -19.07 14.97
CA ARG A 320 -21.34 -18.67 14.13
C ARG A 320 -21.20 -19.31 12.75
N ALA A 321 -22.31 -19.45 12.03
CA ALA A 321 -22.33 -20.33 10.87
C ALA A 321 -21.78 -19.66 9.60
N LEU A 322 -21.02 -20.43 8.83
CA LEU A 322 -20.43 -20.02 7.57
C LEU A 322 -20.71 -21.08 6.49
N VAL A 323 -21.33 -20.65 5.41
CA VAL A 323 -21.50 -21.42 4.17
C VAL A 323 -20.53 -20.87 3.15
N VAL A 324 -19.56 -21.69 2.75
CA VAL A 324 -18.68 -21.40 1.61
C VAL A 324 -19.24 -22.10 0.40
N GLU A 325 -19.57 -21.34 -0.64
CA GLU A 325 -19.98 -21.88 -1.92
C GLU A 325 -18.83 -21.76 -2.93
N ALA A 326 -18.30 -22.91 -3.33
CA ALA A 326 -17.44 -23.00 -4.51
C ALA A 326 -18.32 -22.87 -5.75
N ALA A 327 -18.30 -21.68 -6.35
CA ALA A 327 -19.03 -21.32 -7.55
C ALA A 327 -18.10 -20.55 -8.50
N ARG A 328 -18.56 -20.33 -9.74
CA ARG A 328 -17.86 -19.51 -10.72
C ARG A 328 -17.64 -18.10 -10.18
N GLY A 329 -16.38 -17.71 -10.00
CA GLY A 329 -16.01 -16.36 -9.58
C GLY A 329 -16.28 -15.28 -10.63
N VAL A 330 -16.11 -14.04 -10.22
CA VAL A 330 -16.13 -12.88 -11.12
C VAL A 330 -14.82 -12.87 -11.91
N ARG A 331 -14.91 -12.66 -13.23
CA ARG A 331 -13.75 -12.60 -14.11
C ARG A 331 -13.52 -11.18 -14.60
N ILE A 332 -12.36 -10.62 -14.29
CA ILE A 332 -11.90 -9.36 -14.88
C ILE A 332 -10.45 -9.52 -15.35
N SER A 333 -10.15 -9.00 -16.52
CA SER A 333 -8.82 -9.10 -17.15
C SER A 333 -7.89 -7.92 -16.82
N GLY A 334 -8.42 -6.87 -16.20
CA GLY A 334 -7.70 -5.63 -15.92
C GLY A 334 -8.66 -4.47 -15.64
N PRO A 335 -8.15 -3.25 -15.45
CA PRO A 335 -8.98 -2.04 -15.42
C PRO A 335 -9.64 -1.78 -16.80
N PRO A 336 -10.61 -0.85 -16.88
CA PRO A 336 -11.09 -0.32 -18.15
C PRO A 336 -9.92 0.01 -19.10
N PRO A 337 -9.98 -0.39 -20.39
CA PRO A 337 -8.89 -0.17 -21.32
C PRO A 337 -8.51 1.33 -21.46
N PRO A 338 -7.23 1.68 -21.51
CA PRO A 338 -6.82 3.07 -21.68
C PRO A 338 -7.23 3.58 -23.08
N THR A 339 -7.73 4.81 -23.14
CA THR A 339 -8.02 5.53 -24.39
C THR A 339 -7.06 6.70 -24.57
N GLN A 340 -7.20 7.52 -25.62
CA GLN A 340 -6.44 8.77 -25.73
C GLN A 340 -6.80 9.76 -24.60
N GLU A 341 -8.07 9.78 -24.19
CA GLU A 341 -8.61 10.72 -23.21
C GLU A 341 -8.51 10.21 -21.77
N ARG A 342 -8.52 8.88 -21.58
CA ARG A 342 -8.58 8.23 -20.27
C ARG A 342 -7.42 7.28 -20.06
N ARG A 343 -6.51 7.62 -19.16
CA ARG A 343 -5.34 6.82 -18.77
C ARG A 343 -5.03 7.01 -17.29
N GLY A 344 -4.17 6.16 -16.72
CA GLY A 344 -3.66 6.31 -15.35
C GLY A 344 -4.11 5.22 -14.38
N ALA A 345 -4.90 4.24 -14.81
CA ALA A 345 -5.22 3.07 -13.99
C ALA A 345 -4.00 2.19 -13.73
N THR A 346 -4.01 1.51 -12.58
CA THR A 346 -3.04 0.46 -12.27
C THR A 346 -3.19 -0.68 -13.29
N PRO A 347 -2.15 -1.00 -14.08
CA PRO A 347 -2.28 -1.89 -15.23
C PRO A 347 -2.38 -3.37 -14.84
N ASN A 348 -1.98 -3.73 -13.61
CA ASN A 348 -2.11 -5.08 -13.07
C ASN A 348 -3.38 -5.24 -12.21
N GLY A 349 -3.91 -6.45 -12.16
CA GLY A 349 -5.09 -6.76 -11.35
C GLY A 349 -6.10 -7.59 -12.12
N THR A 350 -6.19 -8.89 -11.81
CA THR A 350 -7.18 -9.77 -12.42
C THR A 350 -8.02 -10.45 -11.35
N LEU A 351 -9.26 -10.76 -11.71
CA LEU A 351 -10.10 -11.68 -10.95
C LEU A 351 -10.36 -12.89 -11.83
N VAL A 352 -10.19 -14.07 -11.25
CA VAL A 352 -10.42 -15.36 -11.89
C VAL A 352 -11.28 -16.20 -10.96
N ASP A 353 -11.84 -17.28 -11.49
CA ASP A 353 -12.58 -18.25 -10.67
C ASP A 353 -11.68 -18.77 -9.54
N PRO A 354 -12.13 -18.78 -8.28
CA PRO A 354 -11.40 -19.40 -7.19
C PRO A 354 -11.09 -20.87 -7.52
N PRO A 355 -9.82 -21.30 -7.54
CA PRO A 355 -9.49 -22.69 -7.81
C PRO A 355 -10.10 -23.60 -6.76
N LEU A 356 -10.86 -24.62 -7.18
CA LEU A 356 -11.61 -25.51 -6.27
C LEU A 356 -10.72 -26.14 -5.18
N ASP A 357 -9.49 -26.53 -5.53
CA ASP A 357 -8.56 -27.11 -4.56
C ASP A 357 -8.07 -26.08 -3.53
N SER A 358 -7.91 -24.81 -3.93
CA SER A 358 -7.60 -23.72 -3.00
C SER A 358 -8.78 -23.45 -2.06
N VAL A 359 -10.01 -23.42 -2.58
CA VAL A 359 -11.23 -23.28 -1.77
C VAL A 359 -11.33 -24.40 -0.74
N ARG A 360 -11.13 -25.66 -1.16
CA ARG A 360 -11.15 -26.83 -0.29
C ARG A 360 -10.07 -26.74 0.79
N ALA A 361 -8.83 -26.47 0.41
CA ALA A 361 -7.71 -26.37 1.35
C ALA A 361 -7.96 -25.27 2.40
N GLU A 362 -8.45 -24.12 1.97
CA GLU A 362 -8.72 -22.99 2.87
C GLU A 362 -9.90 -23.27 3.81
N VAL A 363 -10.94 -23.96 3.34
CA VAL A 363 -12.06 -24.40 4.20
C VAL A 363 -11.59 -25.42 5.23
N GLU A 364 -10.73 -26.37 4.86
CA GLU A 364 -10.22 -27.36 5.82
C GLU A 364 -9.33 -26.70 6.88
N ARG A 365 -8.55 -25.68 6.53
CA ARG A 365 -7.85 -24.84 7.52
C ARG A 365 -8.84 -24.16 8.48
N ALA A 366 -9.92 -23.58 7.98
CA ALA A 366 -10.95 -22.97 8.81
C ALA A 366 -11.66 -24.01 9.71
N ARG A 367 -11.88 -25.24 9.20
CA ARG A 367 -12.62 -26.32 9.90
C ARG A 367 -11.98 -26.71 11.22
N LEU A 368 -10.66 -26.57 11.37
CA LEU A 368 -9.95 -26.82 12.62
C LEU A 368 -10.57 -26.00 13.77
N HIS A 369 -10.76 -24.69 13.58
CA HIS A 369 -11.31 -23.80 14.60
C HIS A 369 -12.76 -24.13 14.94
N PHE A 370 -13.57 -24.44 13.93
CA PHE A 370 -14.96 -24.85 14.15
C PHE A 370 -15.04 -26.18 14.92
N THR A 371 -14.08 -27.07 14.73
CA THR A 371 -14.06 -28.39 15.39
C THR A 371 -13.67 -28.27 16.86
N GLU A 372 -12.64 -27.46 17.16
CA GLU A 372 -12.25 -27.15 18.54
C GLU A 372 -13.40 -26.48 19.34
N LEU A 373 -14.26 -25.71 18.66
CA LEU A 373 -15.45 -25.10 19.26
C LEU A 373 -16.71 -25.97 19.20
N HIS A 374 -16.60 -27.25 18.84
CA HIS A 374 -17.72 -28.20 18.70
C HIS A 374 -18.84 -27.71 17.75
N ALA A 375 -18.46 -26.95 16.71
CA ALA A 375 -19.34 -26.31 15.75
C ALA A 375 -19.07 -26.74 14.30
N SER A 376 -18.41 -27.88 14.05
CA SER A 376 -18.05 -28.33 12.68
C SER A 376 -19.23 -28.36 11.71
N GLN A 377 -20.44 -28.67 12.19
CA GLN A 377 -21.68 -28.69 11.38
C GLN A 377 -22.15 -27.30 10.91
N ARG A 378 -21.60 -26.24 11.50
CA ARG A 378 -21.88 -24.83 11.16
C ARG A 378 -20.94 -24.28 10.09
N LEU A 379 -19.89 -25.01 9.71
CA LEU A 379 -19.06 -24.71 8.53
C LEU A 379 -19.41 -25.69 7.40
N ARG A 380 -20.06 -25.17 6.35
CA ARG A 380 -20.49 -25.97 5.20
C ARG A 380 -19.79 -25.53 3.93
N LEU A 381 -19.20 -26.47 3.20
CA LEU A 381 -18.71 -26.27 1.83
C LEU A 381 -19.74 -26.85 0.86
N ILE A 382 -20.25 -26.02 -0.04
CA ILE A 382 -21.19 -26.42 -1.09
C ILE A 382 -20.52 -26.23 -2.45
N LEU A 383 -20.64 -27.23 -3.32
CA LEU A 383 -20.10 -27.18 -4.68
C LEU A 383 -21.24 -26.86 -5.65
N SER A 384 -21.22 -25.67 -6.23
CA SER A 384 -22.11 -25.31 -7.33
C SER A 384 -21.45 -25.70 -8.65
N GLY A 385 -21.98 -26.72 -9.34
CA GLY A 385 -21.46 -27.22 -10.61
C GLY A 385 -19.94 -27.45 -10.58
N ASP A 386 -19.44 -28.18 -9.58
CA ASP A 386 -18.01 -28.44 -9.36
C ASP A 386 -17.12 -27.19 -9.32
N GLY A 387 -17.62 -26.10 -8.74
CA GLY A 387 -16.91 -24.83 -8.65
C GLY A 387 -17.08 -23.93 -9.88
N ARG A 388 -17.90 -24.33 -10.86
CA ARG A 388 -18.14 -23.58 -12.11
C ARG A 388 -19.61 -23.20 -12.30
N GLY A 389 -20.48 -23.60 -11.38
CA GLY A 389 -21.90 -23.25 -11.39
C GLY A 389 -22.17 -21.81 -10.99
N LEU A 390 -23.44 -21.43 -11.04
CA LEU A 390 -23.92 -20.11 -10.65
C LEU A 390 -23.78 -19.88 -9.13
N PRO A 391 -23.55 -18.64 -8.69
CA PRO A 391 -23.59 -18.31 -7.27
C PRO A 391 -25.03 -18.41 -6.74
N GLY A 392 -25.19 -18.62 -5.44
CA GLY A 392 -26.49 -18.74 -4.80
C GLY A 392 -27.26 -19.99 -5.23
N SER A 393 -26.55 -21.11 -5.44
CA SER A 393 -27.17 -22.38 -5.79
C SER A 393 -28.21 -22.81 -4.77
N GLU A 394 -29.15 -23.65 -5.19
CA GLU A 394 -30.18 -24.18 -4.30
C GLU A 394 -29.61 -24.86 -3.05
N GLY A 395 -28.54 -25.65 -3.20
CA GLY A 395 -27.87 -26.28 -2.07
C GLY A 395 -27.26 -25.27 -1.10
N ALA A 396 -26.66 -24.19 -1.60
CA ALA A 396 -26.04 -23.17 -0.78
C ALA A 396 -27.10 -22.34 -0.02
N LEU A 397 -28.15 -21.90 -0.72
CA LEU A 397 -29.26 -21.17 -0.11
C LEU A 397 -30.04 -22.04 0.88
N GLN A 398 -30.26 -23.31 0.57
CA GLN A 398 -30.89 -24.26 1.47
C GLN A 398 -30.07 -24.44 2.76
N ALA A 399 -28.74 -24.56 2.65
CA ALA A 399 -27.85 -24.65 3.79
C ALA A 399 -27.89 -23.37 4.64
N PHE A 400 -27.88 -22.20 3.99
CA PHE A 400 -27.94 -20.90 4.64
C PHE A 400 -29.24 -20.72 5.46
N VAL A 401 -30.40 -20.96 4.85
CA VAL A 401 -31.69 -20.81 5.56
C VAL A 401 -31.89 -21.85 6.67
N GLN A 402 -31.36 -23.08 6.51
CA GLN A 402 -31.36 -24.08 7.58
C GLN A 402 -30.53 -23.65 8.79
N LEU A 403 -29.36 -23.07 8.54
CA LEU A 403 -28.48 -22.58 9.61
C LEU A 403 -29.08 -21.37 10.34
N LEU A 404 -29.91 -20.58 9.65
CA LEU A 404 -30.75 -19.54 10.25
C LEU A 404 -31.93 -20.12 11.05
N GLY A 405 -32.18 -21.43 11.02
CA GLY A 405 -33.31 -22.05 11.71
C GLY A 405 -34.65 -21.89 11.00
N VAL A 406 -34.65 -21.44 9.73
CA VAL A 406 -35.87 -21.40 8.90
C VAL A 406 -36.26 -22.82 8.50
N ARG A 407 -37.49 -23.24 8.82
CA ARG A 407 -38.00 -24.60 8.57
C ARG A 407 -38.53 -24.73 7.15
N GLY A 408 -38.27 -25.87 6.51
CA GLY A 408 -38.80 -26.23 5.20
C GLY A 408 -37.73 -26.31 4.11
N THR A 409 -38.13 -26.81 2.95
CA THR A 409 -37.30 -26.80 1.74
C THR A 409 -37.43 -25.46 1.04
N LEU A 410 -36.32 -24.99 0.46
CA LEU A 410 -36.29 -23.79 -0.35
C LEU A 410 -37.29 -23.94 -1.50
N ARG A 411 -38.19 -22.97 -1.65
CA ARG A 411 -39.17 -22.99 -2.74
C ARG A 411 -38.46 -22.91 -4.10
N ALA A 412 -39.02 -23.60 -5.08
CA ALA A 412 -38.63 -23.41 -6.47
C ALA A 412 -38.85 -21.93 -6.86
N PRO A 413 -37.95 -21.34 -7.68
CA PRO A 413 -38.10 -19.97 -8.11
C PRO A 413 -39.44 -19.78 -8.84
N VAL A 414 -40.15 -18.71 -8.52
CA VAL A 414 -41.48 -18.40 -9.07
C VAL A 414 -41.34 -17.44 -10.26
N ALA A 415 -42.43 -16.84 -10.74
CA ALA A 415 -42.39 -15.77 -11.74
C ALA A 415 -41.49 -14.60 -11.29
N LEU A 416 -40.88 -13.92 -12.26
CA LEU A 416 -40.12 -12.69 -12.02
C LEU A 416 -41.04 -11.62 -11.39
N PRO A 417 -40.49 -10.70 -10.57
CA PRO A 417 -41.26 -9.61 -10.00
C PRO A 417 -41.90 -8.72 -11.06
N GLU A 418 -43.08 -8.22 -10.75
CA GLU A 418 -43.75 -7.21 -11.55
C GLU A 418 -43.22 -5.82 -11.18
N ALA A 419 -42.70 -5.10 -12.18
CA ALA A 419 -42.32 -3.71 -12.00
C ALA A 419 -43.58 -2.84 -11.91
N ALA A 420 -43.61 -1.88 -10.99
CA ALA A 420 -44.72 -0.93 -10.86
C ALA A 420 -44.78 0.13 -12.00
N GLY A 421 -44.09 -0.11 -13.14
CA GLY A 421 -44.01 0.82 -14.28
C GLY A 421 -43.19 2.09 -14.02
N ARG A 422 -42.31 2.09 -13.01
CA ARG A 422 -41.58 3.28 -12.53
C ARG A 422 -40.16 3.38 -13.06
N HIS A 423 -39.69 4.62 -13.21
CA HIS A 423 -38.29 4.90 -13.52
C HIS A 423 -37.43 4.79 -12.26
N VAL A 424 -36.81 3.64 -12.05
CA VAL A 424 -35.68 3.51 -11.12
C VAL A 424 -34.46 4.17 -11.79
N ASP A 425 -33.65 4.92 -11.04
CA ASP A 425 -32.40 5.53 -11.53
C ASP A 425 -31.17 4.89 -10.84
N PRO A 426 -30.75 3.68 -11.27
CA PRO A 426 -29.57 3.03 -10.70
C PRO A 426 -28.29 3.83 -10.89
N ALA A 427 -28.11 4.47 -12.05
CA ALA A 427 -26.91 5.23 -12.37
C ALA A 427 -26.79 6.47 -11.48
N GLY A 428 -27.87 7.24 -11.29
CA GLY A 428 -27.88 8.39 -10.39
C GLY A 428 -27.68 8.00 -8.92
N ARG A 429 -28.22 6.84 -8.48
CA ARG A 429 -27.94 6.29 -7.14
C ARG A 429 -26.47 5.93 -6.96
N LEU A 430 -25.88 5.20 -7.91
CA LEU A 430 -24.47 4.85 -7.88
C LEU A 430 -23.58 6.11 -7.87
N HIS A 431 -23.90 7.10 -8.70
CA HIS A 431 -23.15 8.36 -8.74
C HIS A 431 -23.21 9.12 -7.41
N ARG A 432 -24.38 9.18 -6.75
CA ARG A 432 -24.47 9.77 -5.40
C ARG A 432 -23.58 9.05 -4.40
N GLN A 433 -23.58 7.73 -4.42
CA GLN A 433 -22.75 6.91 -3.53
C GLN A 433 -21.25 7.12 -3.78
N PHE A 434 -20.84 7.21 -5.04
CA PHE A 434 -19.48 7.58 -5.43
C PHE A 434 -19.11 8.99 -4.92
N ALA A 435 -19.95 9.99 -5.20
CA ALA A 435 -19.72 11.37 -4.80
C ALA A 435 -19.65 11.54 -3.28
N GLN A 436 -20.53 10.88 -2.52
CA GLN A 436 -20.49 10.88 -1.06
C GLN A 436 -19.16 10.34 -0.51
N LEU A 437 -18.65 9.22 -1.06
CA LEU A 437 -17.36 8.66 -0.64
C LEU A 437 -16.17 9.55 -1.04
N VAL A 438 -16.22 10.19 -2.20
CA VAL A 438 -15.23 11.21 -2.62
C VAL A 438 -15.22 12.38 -1.65
N ILE A 439 -16.38 13.01 -1.42
CA ILE A 439 -16.52 14.18 -0.53
C ILE A 439 -16.09 13.84 0.89
N TYR A 440 -16.52 12.69 1.41
CA TYR A 440 -16.15 12.23 2.75
C TYR A 440 -14.63 12.06 2.88
N THR A 441 -14.00 11.38 1.92
CA THR A 441 -12.56 11.14 1.94
C THR A 441 -11.78 12.45 1.81
N GLN A 442 -12.21 13.38 0.93
CA GLN A 442 -11.59 14.70 0.82
C GLN A 442 -11.73 15.52 2.11
N ARG A 443 -12.85 15.41 2.84
CA ARG A 443 -12.99 16.04 4.16
C ARG A 443 -11.99 15.46 5.17
N LEU A 444 -11.78 14.14 5.18
CA LEU A 444 -10.77 13.50 6.03
C LEU A 444 -9.37 14.05 5.71
N ILE A 445 -9.02 14.13 4.42
CA ILE A 445 -7.76 14.70 3.94
C ILE A 445 -7.58 16.14 4.40
N GLN A 446 -8.59 16.99 4.26
CA GLN A 446 -8.54 18.38 4.72
C GLN A 446 -8.29 18.49 6.23
N THR A 447 -8.88 17.57 7.02
CA THR A 447 -8.67 17.53 8.48
C THR A 447 -7.38 16.83 8.92
N SER A 448 -6.66 16.17 8.01
CA SER A 448 -5.45 15.39 8.32
C SER A 448 -4.35 16.22 8.98
N ALA A 449 -4.23 17.50 8.66
CA ALA A 449 -3.27 18.40 9.30
C ALA A 449 -3.49 18.52 10.82
N ALA A 450 -4.76 18.55 11.27
CA ALA A 450 -5.08 18.56 12.69
C ALA A 450 -4.79 17.21 13.34
N ARG A 451 -5.00 16.10 12.62
CA ARG A 451 -4.63 14.75 13.07
C ARG A 451 -3.13 14.60 13.25
N ARG A 452 -2.32 15.15 12.35
CA ARG A 452 -0.87 15.21 12.54
C ARG A 452 -0.49 16.01 13.79
N VAL A 453 -1.11 17.17 14.04
CA VAL A 453 -0.86 17.92 15.29
C VAL A 453 -1.17 17.09 16.54
N GLU A 454 -2.28 16.35 16.53
CA GLU A 454 -2.66 15.43 17.61
C GLU A 454 -1.63 14.30 17.77
N PHE A 455 -1.25 13.65 16.67
CA PHE A 455 -0.25 12.58 16.64
C PHE A 455 1.09 13.06 17.22
N TRP A 456 1.59 14.21 16.77
CA TRP A 456 2.87 14.80 17.21
C TRP A 456 2.81 15.52 18.56
N SER A 457 1.69 15.49 19.29
CA SER A 457 1.46 16.30 20.49
C SER A 457 2.46 16.08 21.64
N LYS A 458 3.10 14.91 21.71
CA LYS A 458 4.13 14.59 22.72
C LYS A 458 5.56 14.92 22.27
N ALA A 459 5.74 15.43 21.04
CA ALA A 459 7.04 15.83 20.53
C ALA A 459 7.49 17.14 21.20
N ASP A 460 8.64 17.12 21.86
CA ASP A 460 9.16 18.26 22.61
C ASP A 460 10.17 19.04 21.75
N SER A 461 9.71 20.18 21.22
CA SER A 461 10.53 21.07 20.38
C SER A 461 11.19 22.22 21.16
N SER A 462 11.38 22.08 22.47
CA SER A 462 12.01 23.10 23.32
C SER A 462 13.52 23.23 23.12
N SER A 463 14.19 22.15 22.70
CA SER A 463 15.60 22.15 22.29
C SER A 463 15.87 21.02 21.29
N PRO A 464 16.98 21.07 20.52
CA PRO A 464 17.39 19.97 19.65
C PRO A 464 17.53 18.61 20.35
N GLU A 465 18.06 18.60 21.57
CA GLU A 465 18.27 17.39 22.36
C GLU A 465 16.92 16.75 22.75
N ARG A 466 15.99 17.59 23.23
CA ARG A 466 14.63 17.16 23.58
C ARG A 466 13.85 16.71 22.35
N TRP A 467 14.01 17.39 21.22
CA TRP A 467 13.39 17.00 19.95
C TRP A 467 13.87 15.62 19.52
N ASN A 468 15.18 15.39 19.46
CA ASN A 468 15.76 14.10 19.10
C ASN A 468 15.32 12.97 20.06
N GLN A 469 15.32 13.23 21.37
CA GLN A 469 14.91 12.25 22.36
C GLN A 469 13.43 11.88 22.21
N THR A 470 12.54 12.86 22.14
CA THR A 470 11.09 12.63 22.15
C THR A 470 10.55 12.20 20.80
N THR A 471 11.27 12.48 19.71
CA THR A 471 10.85 12.05 18.37
C THR A 471 11.27 10.66 17.95
N ARG A 472 12.04 9.95 18.79
CA ARG A 472 12.37 8.53 18.56
C ARG A 472 11.12 7.69 18.34
N PHE A 473 10.09 7.88 19.16
CA PHE A 473 8.80 7.19 19.01
C PHE A 473 8.19 7.43 17.62
N TYR A 474 8.20 8.67 17.11
CA TYR A 474 7.62 8.97 15.80
C TYR A 474 8.46 8.41 14.66
N ARG A 475 9.80 8.44 14.74
CA ARG A 475 10.66 7.76 13.76
C ARG A 475 10.37 6.27 13.70
N ASP A 476 10.24 5.65 14.87
CA ASP A 476 9.92 4.23 14.98
C ASP A 476 8.53 3.93 14.41
N TYR A 477 7.52 4.72 14.77
CA TYR A 477 6.17 4.57 14.23
C TYR A 477 6.14 4.74 12.71
N ILE A 478 6.75 5.78 12.15
CA ILE A 478 6.78 5.99 10.69
C ILE A 478 7.44 4.80 10.00
N TRP A 479 8.55 4.31 10.53
CA TRP A 479 9.26 3.18 9.95
C TRP A 479 8.46 1.88 10.06
N ASP A 480 7.91 1.57 11.24
CA ASP A 480 7.23 0.31 11.51
C ASP A 480 5.82 0.25 10.90
N GLU A 481 5.08 1.36 10.96
CA GLU A 481 3.66 1.41 10.68
C GLU A 481 3.33 2.01 9.31
N VAL A 482 4.12 2.96 8.79
CA VAL A 482 3.85 3.63 7.50
C VAL A 482 4.72 3.06 6.37
N ILE A 483 6.02 2.87 6.61
CA ILE A 483 6.95 2.35 5.59
C ILE A 483 7.04 0.82 5.61
N GLY A 484 6.92 0.21 6.79
CA GLY A 484 7.18 -1.20 7.01
C GLY A 484 8.66 -1.48 7.23
N ARG A 485 9.06 -1.69 8.49
CA ARG A 485 10.46 -1.92 8.87
C ARG A 485 10.87 -3.37 8.61
N LEU A 486 11.94 -3.55 7.83
CA LEU A 486 12.67 -4.81 7.74
C LEU A 486 13.66 -4.96 8.91
N PRO A 487 14.00 -6.19 9.32
CA PRO A 487 15.11 -6.43 10.24
C PRO A 487 16.41 -5.81 9.70
N LEU A 488 17.37 -5.53 10.58
CA LEU A 488 18.70 -5.06 10.17
C LEU A 488 19.31 -5.98 9.08
N PRO A 489 20.14 -5.44 8.17
CA PRO A 489 20.85 -6.24 7.17
C PRO A 489 21.52 -7.48 7.78
N SER A 490 21.09 -8.66 7.35
CA SER A 490 21.43 -9.93 8.02
C SER A 490 22.68 -10.62 7.48
N LEU A 491 23.16 -10.20 6.29
CA LEU A 491 24.42 -10.70 5.70
C LEU A 491 25.58 -9.75 6.06
N PRO A 492 26.85 -10.20 6.06
CA PRO A 492 28.02 -9.30 6.04
C PRO A 492 28.03 -8.44 4.77
N ALA A 493 28.72 -7.29 4.78
CA ALA A 493 28.70 -6.36 3.63
C ALA A 493 29.29 -6.92 2.34
N ASN A 494 30.33 -7.76 2.44
CA ASN A 494 31.03 -8.41 1.32
C ASN A 494 31.22 -7.48 0.11
N PRO A 495 31.94 -6.35 0.28
CA PRO A 495 32.04 -5.34 -0.76
C PRO A 495 32.76 -5.90 -1.98
N ARG A 496 32.10 -5.79 -3.14
CA ARG A 496 32.66 -6.15 -4.44
C ARG A 496 32.73 -4.91 -5.32
N THR A 497 33.86 -4.70 -6.01
CA THR A 497 34.07 -3.55 -6.87
C THR A 497 34.59 -3.87 -8.27
N ARG A 498 34.29 -2.97 -9.21
CA ARG A 498 34.83 -2.97 -10.57
C ARG A 498 35.15 -1.54 -10.95
N LEU A 499 36.41 -1.25 -11.28
CA LEU A 499 36.80 0.05 -11.83
C LEU A 499 36.13 0.24 -13.20
N ILE A 500 35.45 1.38 -13.36
CA ILE A 500 34.74 1.75 -14.60
C ILE A 500 35.17 3.11 -15.16
N TYR A 501 35.73 4.01 -14.34
CA TYR A 501 36.26 5.30 -14.78
C TYR A 501 37.67 5.55 -14.22
N ASP A 502 38.57 6.10 -15.03
CA ASP A 502 39.92 6.51 -14.63
C ASP A 502 40.24 7.93 -15.13
N GLU A 503 39.49 8.90 -14.60
CA GLU A 503 39.56 10.32 -15.01
C GLU A 503 40.74 11.07 -14.36
N PRO A 504 41.17 12.23 -14.88
CA PRO A 504 42.33 12.94 -14.33
C PRO A 504 42.25 13.25 -12.83
N LYS A 505 41.05 13.55 -12.31
CA LYS A 505 40.84 13.94 -10.90
C LYS A 505 40.34 12.82 -9.99
N PHE A 506 39.72 11.76 -10.53
CA PHE A 506 39.09 10.71 -9.73
C PHE A 506 39.09 9.36 -10.43
N ARG A 507 38.83 8.30 -9.66
CA ARG A 507 38.50 6.97 -10.16
C ARG A 507 37.05 6.65 -9.83
N GLY A 508 36.37 5.93 -10.71
CA GLY A 508 34.99 5.49 -10.52
C GLY A 508 34.90 3.97 -10.41
N TYR A 509 34.22 3.49 -9.38
CA TYR A 509 34.04 2.08 -9.08
C TYR A 509 32.55 1.74 -9.02
N GLU A 510 32.11 0.73 -9.75
CA GLU A 510 30.88 0.04 -9.36
C GLU A 510 31.11 -0.68 -8.04
N VAL A 511 30.10 -0.66 -7.18
CA VAL A 511 30.12 -1.25 -5.83
C VAL A 511 28.87 -2.08 -5.66
N MET A 512 29.02 -3.29 -5.12
CA MET A 512 27.92 -4.15 -4.69
C MET A 512 28.13 -4.64 -3.26
N LEU A 513 27.11 -4.48 -2.41
CA LEU A 513 27.09 -4.87 -1.00
C LEU A 513 25.95 -5.87 -0.76
N ASP A 514 26.20 -6.98 -0.08
CA ASP A 514 25.13 -7.87 0.35
C ASP A 514 24.29 -7.20 1.46
N VAL A 515 22.97 -7.41 1.50
CA VAL A 515 22.07 -6.86 2.53
C VAL A 515 21.32 -7.99 3.24
N TRP A 516 20.43 -8.68 2.51
CA TRP A 516 19.70 -9.88 2.94
C TRP A 516 19.84 -10.95 1.86
N PRO A 517 19.46 -12.22 2.11
CA PRO A 517 19.38 -13.20 1.03
C PRO A 517 18.58 -12.66 -0.17
N ASP A 518 19.19 -12.71 -1.36
CA ASP A 518 18.74 -12.13 -2.64
C ASP A 518 18.72 -10.61 -2.77
N VAL A 519 18.84 -9.86 -1.69
CA VAL A 519 18.79 -8.39 -1.71
C VAL A 519 20.18 -7.81 -1.47
N PHE A 520 20.60 -6.95 -2.37
CA PHE A 520 21.89 -6.28 -2.34
C PHE A 520 21.74 -4.77 -2.59
N ALA A 521 22.69 -3.98 -2.13
CA ALA A 521 22.85 -2.58 -2.52
C ALA A 521 23.89 -2.49 -3.66
N TYR A 522 23.66 -1.61 -4.62
CA TYR A 522 24.55 -1.39 -5.75
C TYR A 522 24.64 0.09 -6.09
N GLY A 523 25.77 0.55 -6.61
CA GLY A 523 25.96 1.94 -7.01
C GLY A 523 27.36 2.22 -7.54
N ILE A 524 27.65 3.50 -7.79
CA ILE A 524 28.95 3.97 -8.29
C ILE A 524 29.61 4.87 -7.25
N LEU A 525 30.84 4.55 -6.84
CA LEU A 525 31.67 5.37 -5.97
C LEU A 525 32.73 6.11 -6.79
N LEU A 526 32.77 7.44 -6.70
CA LEU A 526 33.86 8.25 -7.24
C LEU A 526 34.82 8.64 -6.11
N VAL A 527 36.10 8.31 -6.30
CA VAL A 527 37.17 8.51 -5.32
C VAL A 527 38.25 9.40 -5.92
N SER A 528 38.55 10.50 -5.25
CA SER A 528 39.54 11.47 -5.73
C SER A 528 40.96 10.87 -5.78
N LYS A 529 41.75 11.27 -6.78
CA LYS A 529 43.13 10.79 -6.99
C LYS A 529 44.17 11.53 -6.15
N ASP A 530 43.83 12.69 -5.59
CA ASP A 530 44.72 13.52 -4.78
C ASP A 530 44.57 13.27 -3.26
N LEU A 531 43.88 12.19 -2.86
CA LEU A 531 43.76 11.75 -1.48
C LEU A 531 45.14 11.51 -0.85
N GLN A 532 45.41 12.21 0.25
CA GLN A 532 46.64 12.04 1.00
C GLN A 532 46.53 10.83 1.97
N PRO A 533 47.64 10.16 2.31
CA PRO A 533 47.62 9.10 3.31
C PRO A 533 47.01 9.56 4.65
N GLY A 534 45.97 8.86 5.11
CA GLY A 534 45.25 9.18 6.35
C GLY A 534 44.23 10.33 6.23
N GLU A 535 44.10 10.96 5.06
CA GLU A 535 43.08 11.97 4.81
C GLU A 535 41.68 11.35 4.80
N ARG A 536 40.72 12.01 5.47
CA ARG A 536 39.30 11.64 5.43
C ARG A 536 38.49 12.78 4.84
N ARG A 537 37.74 12.48 3.79
CA ARG A 537 36.93 13.44 3.06
C ARG A 537 35.44 13.26 3.33
N PRO A 538 34.66 14.35 3.23
CA PRO A 538 33.21 14.25 3.24
C PRO A 538 32.71 13.44 2.05
N VAL A 539 31.63 12.69 2.28
CA VAL A 539 30.95 11.90 1.26
C VAL A 539 29.63 12.57 0.90
N VAL A 540 29.29 12.64 -0.38
CA VAL A 540 27.95 13.02 -0.84
C VAL A 540 27.29 11.85 -1.54
N VAL A 541 26.19 11.37 -0.95
CA VAL A 541 25.32 10.38 -1.59
C VAL A 541 24.44 11.11 -2.60
N CYS A 542 24.59 10.75 -3.89
CA CYS A 542 24.01 11.44 -5.03
C CYS A 542 22.92 10.57 -5.68
N GLN A 543 21.65 10.88 -5.42
CA GLN A 543 20.53 10.02 -5.82
C GLN A 543 19.84 10.49 -7.11
N HIS A 544 19.80 9.61 -8.11
CA HIS A 544 19.04 9.79 -9.35
C HIS A 544 17.52 9.62 -9.15
N GLY A 545 16.70 10.10 -10.08
CA GLY A 545 15.24 9.97 -10.10
C GLY A 545 14.71 8.68 -10.74
N LEU A 546 13.38 8.62 -10.92
CA LEU A 546 12.60 7.50 -11.45
C LEU A 546 13.16 6.97 -12.77
N GLU A 547 13.27 5.65 -12.93
CA GLU A 547 13.89 4.98 -14.10
C GLU A 547 15.35 5.36 -14.39
N GLY A 548 15.94 6.25 -13.59
CA GLY A 548 17.33 6.66 -13.72
C GLY A 548 18.30 5.57 -13.28
N ARG A 549 19.57 5.80 -13.61
CA ARG A 549 20.71 4.95 -13.29
C ARG A 549 21.71 5.70 -12.43
N ALA A 550 22.48 4.94 -11.64
CA ALA A 550 23.64 5.48 -10.93
C ALA A 550 24.62 6.20 -11.90
N SER A 551 24.75 5.71 -13.14
CA SER A 551 25.57 6.33 -14.19
C SER A 551 25.06 7.70 -14.62
N ASP A 552 23.75 7.99 -14.55
CA ASP A 552 23.20 9.27 -15.03
C ASP A 552 23.71 10.46 -14.22
N VAL A 553 24.22 10.22 -13.01
CA VAL A 553 24.78 11.25 -12.13
C VAL A 553 26.30 11.15 -11.99
N ALA A 554 26.87 9.94 -12.14
CA ALA A 554 28.26 9.61 -11.84
C ALA A 554 29.14 9.31 -13.07
N ASP A 555 28.56 9.18 -14.27
CA ASP A 555 29.33 9.01 -15.51
C ASP A 555 29.88 10.37 -15.98
N PRO A 556 31.19 10.51 -16.23
CA PRO A 556 31.78 11.73 -16.78
C PRO A 556 31.18 12.14 -18.13
N GLN A 557 30.60 11.22 -18.88
CA GLN A 557 29.98 11.43 -20.19
C GLN A 557 28.44 11.43 -20.14
N ALA A 558 27.83 11.38 -18.94
CA ALA A 558 26.38 11.43 -18.82
C ALA A 558 25.78 12.74 -19.36
N ASP A 559 24.55 12.64 -19.84
CA ASP A 559 23.75 13.79 -20.27
C ASP A 559 23.54 14.77 -19.10
N GLU A 560 23.71 16.07 -19.38
CA GLU A 560 23.62 17.11 -18.36
C GLU A 560 22.22 17.66 -18.11
N ARG A 561 21.22 17.30 -18.93
CA ARG A 561 19.90 17.94 -18.98
C ARG A 561 19.18 18.01 -17.65
N TYR A 562 19.21 16.93 -16.86
CA TYR A 562 18.50 16.86 -15.58
C TYR A 562 19.44 16.94 -14.39
N TYR A 563 20.53 16.17 -14.41
CA TYR A 563 21.40 16.02 -13.25
C TYR A 563 22.65 16.90 -13.29
N ARG A 564 22.98 17.47 -14.45
CA ARG A 564 24.22 18.25 -14.68
C ARG A 564 25.49 17.53 -14.19
N ARG A 565 25.50 16.19 -14.22
CA ARG A 565 26.58 15.34 -13.71
C ARG A 565 27.01 15.73 -12.28
N PHE A 566 26.07 16.04 -11.40
CA PHE A 566 26.39 16.66 -10.10
C PHE A 566 27.31 15.81 -9.21
N ALA A 567 27.25 14.48 -9.28
CA ALA A 567 28.20 13.63 -8.54
C ALA A 567 29.63 13.79 -9.07
N VAL A 568 29.80 13.83 -10.40
CA VAL A 568 31.09 14.09 -11.05
C VAL A 568 31.64 15.46 -10.64
N ARG A 569 30.82 16.52 -10.73
CA ARG A 569 31.25 17.88 -10.39
C ARG A 569 31.66 18.02 -8.92
N LEU A 570 30.96 17.36 -8.00
CA LEU A 570 31.35 17.29 -6.59
C LEU A 570 32.67 16.51 -6.40
N ALA A 571 32.85 15.39 -7.10
CA ALA A 571 34.10 14.64 -7.08
C ALA A 571 35.29 15.46 -7.61
N GLU A 572 35.08 16.27 -8.64
CA GLU A 572 36.08 17.21 -9.19
C GLU A 572 36.45 18.36 -8.24
N GLN A 573 35.59 18.64 -7.26
CA GLN A 573 35.81 19.57 -6.15
C GLN A 573 36.38 18.88 -4.91
N GLY A 574 36.68 17.58 -5.00
CA GLY A 574 37.41 16.84 -3.98
C GLY A 574 36.53 16.02 -3.04
N PHE A 575 35.20 16.12 -3.10
CA PHE A 575 34.32 15.22 -2.35
C PHE A 575 34.49 13.77 -2.79
N VAL A 576 34.25 12.82 -1.88
CA VAL A 576 33.93 11.44 -2.29
C VAL A 576 32.45 11.41 -2.63
N THR A 577 32.05 10.83 -3.76
CA THR A 577 30.62 10.74 -4.10
C THR A 577 30.19 9.29 -4.27
N TYR A 578 29.02 8.95 -3.74
CA TYR A 578 28.42 7.63 -3.95
C TYR A 578 27.04 7.79 -4.58
N ALA A 579 26.85 7.23 -5.77
CA ALA A 579 25.58 7.21 -6.48
C ALA A 579 24.93 5.83 -6.34
N PRO A 580 24.07 5.60 -5.33
CA PRO A 580 23.32 4.35 -5.20
C PRO A 580 22.31 4.20 -6.33
N GLN A 581 22.18 2.97 -6.82
CA GLN A 581 21.02 2.53 -7.56
C GLN A 581 19.91 2.17 -6.58
N ASN A 582 18.78 2.85 -6.71
CA ASN A 582 17.55 2.44 -6.02
C ASN A 582 16.65 1.57 -6.93
N PRO A 583 15.79 0.71 -6.36
CA PRO A 583 15.03 -0.29 -7.09
C PRO A 583 13.75 0.28 -7.73
N TYR A 584 13.82 1.42 -8.41
CA TYR A 584 12.70 2.02 -9.16
C TYR A 584 12.95 2.07 -10.68
N VAL A 585 13.33 0.90 -11.22
CA VAL A 585 13.62 0.67 -12.65
C VAL A 585 12.81 -0.49 -13.21
N GLY A 586 12.41 -0.41 -14.48
CA GLY A 586 11.65 -1.44 -15.16
C GLY A 586 10.14 -1.21 -15.15
N GLU A 587 9.73 0.05 -15.07
CA GLU A 587 8.35 0.52 -15.17
C GLU A 587 7.43 -0.20 -14.17
N ASP A 588 6.41 -0.93 -14.61
CA ASP A 588 5.53 -1.64 -13.68
C ASP A 588 6.25 -2.74 -12.89
N ARG A 589 7.39 -3.24 -13.39
CA ARG A 589 8.11 -4.33 -12.73
C ARG A 589 8.57 -3.93 -11.33
N PHE A 590 9.05 -2.71 -11.13
CA PHE A 590 9.38 -2.24 -9.78
C PHE A 590 8.14 -1.86 -8.98
N ARG A 591 7.11 -1.29 -9.62
CA ARG A 591 5.86 -0.92 -8.92
C ARG A 591 5.15 -2.12 -8.32
N LEU A 592 5.33 -3.31 -8.90
CA LEU A 592 4.85 -4.57 -8.31
C LEU A 592 5.51 -4.91 -6.95
N ILE A 593 6.63 -4.29 -6.58
CA ILE A 593 7.21 -4.41 -5.23
C ILE A 593 6.20 -3.89 -4.19
N GLN A 594 5.54 -2.75 -4.45
CA GLN A 594 4.48 -2.24 -3.57
C GLN A 594 3.33 -3.24 -3.45
N ARG A 595 2.84 -3.72 -4.59
CA ARG A 595 1.74 -4.71 -4.66
C ARG A 595 2.02 -5.97 -3.85
N LYS A 596 3.25 -6.48 -3.90
CA LYS A 596 3.66 -7.68 -3.17
C LYS A 596 4.01 -7.38 -1.71
N GLY A 597 4.51 -6.18 -1.42
CA GLY A 597 4.92 -5.76 -0.09
C GLY A 597 3.74 -5.43 0.83
N HIS A 598 2.76 -4.68 0.32
CA HIS A 598 1.65 -4.17 1.13
C HIS A 598 0.96 -5.28 1.94
N PRO A 599 0.59 -6.45 1.38
CA PRO A 599 -0.04 -7.53 2.13
C PRO A 599 0.78 -8.06 3.31
N VAL A 600 2.11 -7.95 3.27
CA VAL A 600 3.02 -8.35 4.36
C VAL A 600 3.57 -7.16 5.16
N LYS A 601 2.95 -5.97 5.01
CA LYS A 601 3.30 -4.70 5.67
C LYS A 601 4.71 -4.22 5.33
N LEU A 602 5.06 -4.28 4.04
CA LEU A 602 6.31 -3.77 3.49
C LEU A 602 6.01 -2.87 2.28
N ALA A 603 6.89 -1.94 2.00
CA ALA A 603 6.82 -1.05 0.85
C ALA A 603 8.15 -1.02 0.08
N LEU A 604 8.18 -0.33 -1.06
CA LEU A 604 9.43 -0.08 -1.80
C LEU A 604 10.52 0.51 -0.88
N PHE A 605 10.14 1.50 -0.06
CA PHE A 605 11.06 2.18 0.85
C PHE A 605 11.54 1.31 2.03
N SER A 606 10.90 0.18 2.33
CA SER A 606 11.43 -0.80 3.29
C SER A 606 12.80 -1.31 2.86
N PHE A 607 12.93 -1.63 1.58
CA PHE A 607 14.17 -2.15 1.00
C PHE A 607 15.21 -1.05 0.82
N VAL A 608 14.78 0.12 0.34
CA VAL A 608 15.66 1.29 0.18
C VAL A 608 16.30 1.67 1.53
N LEU A 609 15.53 1.74 2.62
CA LEU A 609 16.08 2.03 3.95
C LEU A 609 17.17 1.04 4.37
N GLY A 610 16.95 -0.27 4.21
CA GLY A 610 17.96 -1.27 4.58
C GLY A 610 19.18 -1.28 3.66
N GLN A 611 19.01 -1.01 2.37
CA GLN A 611 20.12 -0.80 1.43
C GLN A 611 20.96 0.40 1.86
N HIS A 612 20.32 1.52 2.23
CA HIS A 612 21.01 2.71 2.72
C HIS A 612 21.67 2.51 4.09
N GLN A 613 21.06 1.73 5.00
CA GLN A 613 21.73 1.33 6.26
C GLN A 613 23.05 0.61 5.96
N ARG A 614 23.02 -0.39 5.07
CA ARG A 614 24.23 -1.11 4.64
C ARG A 614 25.23 -0.21 3.92
N THR A 615 24.76 0.69 3.06
CA THR A 615 25.62 1.68 2.41
C THR A 615 26.33 2.58 3.42
N LEU A 616 25.63 3.10 4.42
CA LEU A 616 26.22 3.94 5.46
C LEU A 616 27.24 3.18 6.31
N GLU A 617 26.92 1.95 6.71
CA GLU A 617 27.86 1.05 7.43
C GLU A 617 29.17 0.88 6.64
N TRP A 618 29.07 0.59 5.34
CA TRP A 618 30.24 0.40 4.50
C TRP A 618 31.01 1.69 4.23
N LEU A 619 30.33 2.79 3.88
CA LEU A 619 30.97 4.09 3.64
C LEU A 619 31.71 4.56 4.89
N ALA A 620 31.10 4.40 6.08
CA ALA A 620 31.75 4.74 7.35
C ALA A 620 32.99 3.89 7.66
N SER A 621 33.12 2.71 7.05
CA SER A 621 34.28 1.83 7.24
C SER A 621 35.45 2.16 6.31
N LEU A 622 35.23 2.94 5.24
CA LEU A 622 36.28 3.28 4.29
C LEU A 622 37.31 4.22 4.94
N PRO A 623 38.61 3.96 4.81
CA PRO A 623 39.65 4.71 5.53
C PRO A 623 39.75 6.18 5.12
N PHE A 624 39.27 6.52 3.92
CA PHE A 624 39.28 7.86 3.33
C PHE A 624 37.94 8.59 3.43
N ALA A 625 36.90 7.95 3.99
CA ALA A 625 35.60 8.58 4.20
C ALA A 625 35.46 9.05 5.65
N ASP A 626 34.91 10.24 5.85
CA ASP A 626 34.58 10.72 7.18
C ASP A 626 33.15 10.30 7.57
N PRO A 627 32.97 9.41 8.55
CA PRO A 627 31.64 8.90 8.92
C PRO A 627 30.71 9.97 9.53
N GLN A 628 31.24 11.12 9.96
CA GLN A 628 30.44 12.23 10.48
C GLN A 628 30.05 13.26 9.41
N ARG A 629 30.52 13.08 8.16
CA ARG A 629 30.32 14.03 7.07
C ARG A 629 29.81 13.35 5.81
N ILE A 630 28.75 12.57 5.95
CA ILE A 630 28.03 11.95 4.83
C ILE A 630 26.75 12.74 4.55
N GLY A 631 26.72 13.54 3.48
CA GLY A 631 25.52 14.25 3.03
C GLY A 631 24.68 13.43 2.06
N PHE A 632 23.40 13.77 1.92
CA PHE A 632 22.49 13.23 0.91
C PHE A 632 22.00 14.34 -0.02
N TYR A 633 22.02 14.11 -1.33
CA TYR A 633 21.47 15.02 -2.34
C TYR A 633 20.78 14.23 -3.45
N GLY A 634 19.47 14.44 -3.63
CA GLY A 634 18.69 13.71 -4.63
C GLY A 634 17.67 14.57 -5.37
N LEU A 635 17.41 14.22 -6.64
CA LEU A 635 16.44 14.86 -7.52
C LEU A 635 15.24 13.96 -7.80
N SER A 636 14.02 14.52 -7.79
CA SER A 636 12.78 13.83 -8.18
C SER A 636 12.48 12.63 -7.26
N TYR A 637 12.43 11.40 -7.77
CA TYR A 637 12.36 10.20 -6.91
C TYR A 637 13.58 10.10 -5.94
N GLY A 638 14.72 10.66 -6.33
CA GLY A 638 15.84 10.89 -5.42
C GLY A 638 15.55 11.94 -4.35
N GLY A 639 14.75 12.96 -4.66
CA GLY A 639 14.20 13.91 -3.68
C GLY A 639 13.22 13.22 -2.71
N LYS A 640 12.38 12.30 -3.19
CA LYS A 640 11.54 11.43 -2.32
C LYS A 640 12.40 10.63 -1.35
N THR A 641 13.52 10.11 -1.85
CA THR A 641 14.51 9.40 -1.03
C THR A 641 15.15 10.34 0.00
N ALA A 642 15.46 11.59 -0.37
CA ALA A 642 16.04 12.61 0.51
C ALA A 642 15.15 12.97 1.70
N VAL A 643 13.82 12.81 1.58
CA VAL A 643 12.85 13.07 2.67
C VAL A 643 12.39 11.80 3.39
N ARG A 644 12.59 10.60 2.84
CA ARG A 644 12.18 9.34 3.49
C ARG A 644 13.33 8.60 4.18
N VAL A 645 14.56 8.74 3.67
CA VAL A 645 15.71 7.95 4.15
C VAL A 645 16.55 8.69 5.19
N PRO A 646 17.17 9.86 4.90
CA PRO A 646 17.94 10.59 5.91
C PRO A 646 17.20 10.91 7.21
N PRO A 647 15.89 11.21 7.21
CA PRO A 647 15.14 11.41 8.45
C PRO A 647 14.96 10.14 9.29
N LEU A 648 15.21 8.94 8.77
CA LEU A 648 15.09 7.71 9.55
C LEU A 648 16.46 7.09 9.87
N LEU A 649 17.53 7.53 9.18
CA LEU A 649 18.89 7.03 9.37
C LEU A 649 19.81 8.12 9.92
N ASP A 650 20.39 7.88 11.10
CA ASP A 650 21.24 8.84 11.81
C ASP A 650 22.60 9.08 11.12
N GLY A 651 23.04 8.18 10.22
CA GLY A 651 24.35 8.27 9.57
C GLY A 651 24.49 9.39 8.51
N TYR A 652 23.39 10.04 8.13
CA TYR A 652 23.44 11.21 7.25
C TYR A 652 23.62 12.50 8.05
N ALA A 653 24.60 13.32 7.69
CA ALA A 653 24.92 14.60 8.32
C ALA A 653 24.03 15.75 7.84
N LEU A 654 23.50 15.67 6.62
CA LEU A 654 22.54 16.62 6.03
C LEU A 654 21.72 15.95 4.92
N SER A 655 20.63 16.59 4.47
CA SER A 655 19.86 16.14 3.31
C SER A 655 19.40 17.31 2.43
N ILE A 656 19.49 17.13 1.11
CA ILE A 656 19.00 18.07 0.08
C ILE A 656 17.96 17.37 -0.78
N CYS A 657 16.74 17.90 -0.78
CA CYS A 657 15.63 17.44 -1.61
C CYS A 657 15.44 18.39 -2.79
N SER A 658 15.75 17.92 -4.00
CA SER A 658 15.60 18.69 -5.24
C SER A 658 14.43 18.21 -6.07
N ALA A 659 13.65 19.15 -6.61
CA ALA A 659 12.61 18.91 -7.60
C ALA A 659 11.56 17.85 -7.16
N ASP A 660 11.22 17.83 -5.86
CA ASP A 660 10.23 16.92 -5.28
C ASP A 660 9.48 17.51 -4.08
N PHE A 661 10.13 18.31 -3.24
CA PHE A 661 9.54 18.78 -1.98
C PHE A 661 8.27 19.62 -2.20
N ASN A 662 7.10 19.20 -1.70
CA ASN A 662 5.84 19.95 -1.80
C ASN A 662 4.80 19.47 -0.77
N GLU A 663 3.57 20.01 -0.80
CA GLU A 663 2.43 19.47 -0.05
C GLU A 663 2.06 18.07 -0.60
N TRP A 664 2.68 17.04 -0.02
CA TRP A 664 2.62 15.68 -0.54
C TRP A 664 1.23 15.05 -0.43
N VAL A 665 0.49 15.36 0.63
CA VAL A 665 -0.87 14.85 0.82
C VAL A 665 -1.77 15.39 -0.28
N TRP A 666 -1.66 16.66 -0.65
CA TRP A 666 -2.42 17.21 -1.78
C TRP A 666 -1.99 16.59 -3.10
N LYS A 667 -0.68 16.38 -3.27
CA LYS A 667 -0.11 15.72 -4.43
C LYS A 667 -0.69 14.32 -4.63
N THR A 668 -0.87 13.52 -3.59
CA THR A 668 -1.36 12.13 -3.73
C THR A 668 -2.88 12.00 -3.73
N THR A 669 -3.62 13.00 -3.24
CA THR A 669 -5.06 12.80 -2.96
C THR A 669 -6.03 13.81 -3.56
N SER A 670 -5.57 14.97 -4.02
CA SER A 670 -6.49 16.03 -4.48
C SER A 670 -7.32 15.61 -5.70
N THR A 671 -8.62 15.87 -5.64
CA THR A 671 -9.56 15.67 -6.76
C THR A 671 -9.93 16.96 -7.48
N ASP A 672 -9.20 18.06 -7.22
CA ASP A 672 -9.49 19.38 -7.81
C ASP A 672 -8.27 20.02 -8.52
N LEU A 673 -7.08 19.45 -8.35
CA LEU A 673 -5.81 20.08 -8.74
C LEU A 673 -5.08 19.27 -9.82
N ALA A 674 -4.69 19.92 -10.92
CA ALA A 674 -4.06 19.28 -12.08
C ALA A 674 -2.72 18.59 -11.79
N TYR A 675 -2.04 19.00 -10.72
CA TYR A 675 -0.77 18.42 -10.30
C TYR A 675 -0.93 17.10 -9.53
N SER A 676 -2.14 16.63 -9.23
CA SER A 676 -2.34 15.43 -8.42
C SER A 676 -1.95 14.12 -9.12
N TYR A 677 -1.35 13.19 -8.36
CA TYR A 677 -1.11 11.80 -8.74
C TYR A 677 -2.37 10.94 -8.79
N MET A 678 -3.53 11.48 -8.38
CA MET A 678 -4.82 10.89 -8.71
C MET A 678 -5.02 10.75 -10.23
N LEU A 679 -4.43 11.64 -11.03
CA LEU A 679 -4.61 11.70 -12.48
C LEU A 679 -3.59 10.90 -13.30
N THR A 680 -2.62 10.25 -12.65
CA THR A 680 -1.40 9.73 -13.29
C THR A 680 -1.10 8.29 -12.81
N PRO A 681 -0.17 7.54 -13.45
CA PRO A 681 0.00 6.11 -13.19
C PRO A 681 0.85 5.77 -11.94
N GLU A 682 1.26 6.74 -11.13
CA GLU A 682 2.12 6.56 -9.94
C GLU A 682 1.39 5.92 -8.75
N TYR A 683 0.80 4.75 -8.95
CA TYR A 683 0.15 3.98 -7.88
C TYR A 683 1.15 3.44 -6.85
N ASP A 684 2.44 3.47 -7.15
CA ASP A 684 3.52 3.11 -6.23
C ASP A 684 3.77 4.15 -5.13
N MET A 685 3.12 5.33 -5.22
CA MET A 685 3.32 6.45 -4.29
C MET A 685 2.35 6.47 -3.10
N LEU A 686 1.42 5.52 -3.05
CA LEU A 686 0.36 5.51 -2.06
C LEU A 686 0.83 4.81 -0.77
N GLU A 687 0.82 5.53 0.34
CA GLU A 687 1.32 5.08 1.64
C GLU A 687 0.16 5.03 2.65
N PHE A 688 -0.07 3.88 3.29
CA PHE A 688 -1.25 3.70 4.14
C PHE A 688 -1.19 4.62 5.37
N ASP A 689 -2.24 5.40 5.58
CA ASP A 689 -2.40 6.35 6.69
C ASP A 689 -1.34 7.46 6.77
N PHE A 690 -0.57 7.67 5.71
CA PHE A 690 0.49 8.68 5.66
C PHE A 690 -0.02 10.07 6.04
N ALA A 691 -1.15 10.50 5.47
CA ALA A 691 -1.70 11.84 5.67
C ALA A 691 -2.04 12.15 7.13
N ASN A 692 -2.46 11.17 7.93
CA ASN A 692 -2.77 11.40 9.35
C ASN A 692 -1.53 11.40 10.25
N VAL A 693 -0.41 10.88 9.75
CA VAL A 693 0.82 10.64 10.53
C VAL A 693 1.90 11.66 10.19
N VAL A 694 2.15 11.91 8.91
CA VAL A 694 3.25 12.75 8.41
C VAL A 694 2.90 13.51 7.13
N ASN A 695 3.60 14.61 6.91
CA ASN A 695 3.81 15.19 5.58
C ASN A 695 5.31 15.50 5.40
N TYR A 696 5.70 16.01 4.25
CA TYR A 696 7.09 16.32 3.92
C TYR A 696 7.74 17.30 4.90
N SER A 697 7.02 18.29 5.41
CA SER A 697 7.56 19.17 6.45
C SER A 697 7.82 18.42 7.75
N ASP A 698 7.02 17.43 8.12
CA ASP A 698 7.22 16.64 9.34
C ASP A 698 8.45 15.73 9.21
N LEU A 699 8.62 15.08 8.05
CA LEU A 699 9.82 14.32 7.73
C LEU A 699 11.09 15.22 7.67
N ALA A 700 10.99 16.42 7.12
CA ALA A 700 12.11 17.37 7.11
C ALA A 700 12.47 17.90 8.52
N LYS A 701 11.49 18.10 9.41
CA LYS A 701 11.74 18.47 10.82
C LYS A 701 12.47 17.37 11.58
N LEU A 702 12.27 16.11 11.21
CA LEU A 702 13.06 14.99 11.74
C LEU A 702 14.54 15.03 11.32
N MET A 703 14.96 15.89 10.38
CA MET A 703 16.40 16.10 10.20
C MET A 703 17.01 16.90 11.35
N ALA A 704 16.27 17.80 11.98
CA ALA A 704 16.82 18.71 12.99
C ALA A 704 17.48 17.96 14.16
N PRO A 705 18.65 18.40 14.65
CA PRO A 705 19.36 19.63 14.26
C PRO A 705 20.22 19.53 12.99
N ARG A 706 20.22 18.38 12.29
CA ARG A 706 21.01 18.21 11.07
C ARG A 706 20.46 19.11 9.96
N PRO A 707 21.33 19.68 9.09
CA PRO A 707 20.88 20.59 8.06
C PRO A 707 19.98 19.95 7.00
N PHE A 708 18.97 20.71 6.53
CA PHE A 708 18.04 20.30 5.48
C PHE A 708 17.79 21.40 4.46
N MET A 709 17.92 21.10 3.18
CA MET A 709 17.71 22.06 2.09
C MET A 709 16.71 21.56 1.04
N VAL A 710 15.97 22.50 0.44
CA VAL A 710 15.14 22.29 -0.75
C VAL A 710 15.72 23.03 -1.94
N GLU A 711 15.70 22.41 -3.12
CA GLU A 711 16.07 23.03 -4.40
C GLU A 711 14.89 22.93 -5.38
N ARG A 712 14.52 24.06 -5.98
CA ARG A 712 13.27 24.19 -6.75
C ARG A 712 13.45 25.07 -7.99
N GLY A 713 13.21 24.48 -9.17
CA GLY A 713 13.07 25.23 -10.42
C GLY A 713 11.66 25.75 -10.63
N HIS A 714 11.51 27.02 -11.00
CA HIS A 714 10.19 27.66 -11.21
C HIS A 714 9.31 26.96 -12.27
N ASN A 715 9.93 26.34 -13.29
CA ASN A 715 9.22 25.66 -14.38
C ASN A 715 9.17 24.13 -14.18
N ASP A 716 9.46 23.65 -12.97
CA ASP A 716 9.31 22.23 -12.65
C ASP A 716 7.83 21.85 -12.53
N MET A 717 7.38 20.94 -13.40
CA MET A 717 6.00 20.49 -13.49
C MET A 717 5.60 19.48 -12.40
N VAL A 718 6.51 19.10 -11.48
CA VAL A 718 6.20 18.19 -10.37
C VAL A 718 5.18 18.82 -9.40
N ALA A 719 5.29 20.10 -9.09
CA ALA A 719 4.40 20.84 -8.20
C ALA A 719 4.45 22.33 -8.59
N PRO A 720 3.53 23.19 -8.14
CA PRO A 720 3.68 24.64 -8.27
C PRO A 720 4.50 25.23 -7.10
N ASP A 721 5.11 26.40 -7.30
CA ASP A 721 5.98 27.04 -6.29
C ASP A 721 5.24 27.32 -4.97
N GLU A 722 3.95 27.63 -5.04
CA GLU A 722 3.11 27.92 -3.89
C GLU A 722 3.02 26.73 -2.95
N TRP A 723 2.95 25.50 -3.46
CA TRP A 723 2.91 24.30 -2.62
C TRP A 723 4.27 24.02 -1.98
N VAL A 724 5.35 24.22 -2.74
CA VAL A 724 6.72 24.08 -2.23
C VAL A 724 6.97 25.09 -1.13
N ALA A 725 6.64 26.36 -1.36
CA ALA A 725 6.81 27.46 -0.42
C ALA A 725 5.93 27.27 0.82
N TYR A 726 4.67 26.86 0.65
CA TYR A 726 3.74 26.58 1.75
C TYR A 726 4.28 25.50 2.69
N GLU A 727 4.73 24.37 2.13
CA GLU A 727 5.25 23.28 2.95
C GLU A 727 6.62 23.65 3.56
N TYR A 728 7.48 24.34 2.82
CA TYR A 728 8.81 24.74 3.31
C TYR A 728 8.74 25.80 4.41
N ALA A 729 7.74 26.69 4.38
CA ALA A 729 7.54 27.69 5.44
C ALA A 729 7.42 27.06 6.83
N LYS A 730 6.79 25.87 6.93
CA LYS A 730 6.67 25.10 8.18
C LYS A 730 8.04 24.60 8.67
N VAL A 731 8.91 24.17 7.75
CA VAL A 731 10.28 23.73 8.03
C VAL A 731 11.12 24.91 8.49
N ARG A 732 11.12 26.00 7.72
CA ARG A 732 11.87 27.22 8.05
C ARG A 732 11.50 27.77 9.42
N TRP A 733 10.20 27.91 9.70
CA TRP A 733 9.73 28.36 11.01
C TRP A 733 10.21 27.45 12.13
N PHE A 734 10.19 26.12 11.92
CA PHE A 734 10.64 25.18 12.93
C PHE A 734 12.15 25.30 13.22
N TYR A 735 13.00 25.32 12.19
CA TYR A 735 14.45 25.46 12.37
C TYR A 735 14.83 26.80 13.01
N ASP A 736 14.23 27.90 12.54
CA ASP A 736 14.51 29.24 13.06
C ASP A 736 13.94 29.44 14.48
N THR A 737 12.63 29.25 14.66
CA THR A 737 11.94 29.62 15.90
C THR A 737 12.01 28.55 17.00
N ARG A 738 11.90 27.27 16.65
CA ARG A 738 11.89 26.18 17.65
C ARG A 738 13.29 25.66 17.93
N MET A 739 14.10 25.44 16.89
CA MET A 739 15.45 24.89 17.06
C MET A 739 16.51 25.98 17.25
N ARG A 740 16.24 27.24 16.89
CA ARG A 740 17.23 28.35 16.91
C ARG A 740 18.46 28.08 16.03
N LEU A 741 18.22 27.43 14.89
CA LEU A 741 19.23 27.05 13.90
C LEU A 741 18.82 27.55 12.49
N PRO A 742 18.67 28.88 12.29
CA PRO A 742 18.21 29.43 11.01
C PRO A 742 19.13 29.06 9.84
N ASP A 743 20.44 28.96 10.08
CA ASP A 743 21.43 28.60 9.05
C ASP A 743 21.47 27.10 8.71
N HIS A 744 20.72 26.26 9.43
CA HIS A 744 20.65 24.82 9.16
C HIS A 744 19.53 24.46 8.18
N THR A 745 18.81 25.44 7.64
CA THR A 745 17.88 25.17 6.54
C THR A 745 17.92 26.26 5.49
N ALA A 746 17.74 25.85 4.23
CA ALA A 746 17.65 26.75 3.10
C ALA A 746 16.66 26.24 2.05
N ILE A 747 16.14 27.15 1.23
CA ILE A 747 15.48 26.82 -0.03
C ILE A 747 16.12 27.67 -1.13
N GLU A 748 16.47 27.02 -2.24
CA GLU A 748 16.92 27.69 -3.46
C GLU A 748 15.80 27.62 -4.50
N PHE A 749 15.29 28.79 -4.88
CA PHE A 749 14.46 28.95 -6.07
C PHE A 749 15.33 29.44 -7.22
N PHE A 750 15.17 28.85 -8.41
CA PHE A 750 15.90 29.27 -9.59
C PHE A 750 15.02 29.22 -10.84
N ASN A 751 15.37 30.05 -11.83
CA ASN A 751 14.72 30.02 -13.13
C ASN A 751 15.23 28.83 -13.94
N GLY A 752 14.52 27.71 -13.88
CA GLY A 752 14.84 26.50 -14.60
C GLY A 752 13.71 25.47 -14.54
N PRO A 753 13.81 24.38 -15.33
CA PRO A 753 12.85 23.29 -15.36
C PRO A 753 13.10 22.31 -14.20
N HIS A 754 12.62 21.08 -14.36
CA HIS A 754 12.94 19.94 -13.50
C HIS A 754 14.42 19.52 -13.65
N GLU A 755 15.33 20.11 -12.87
CA GLU A 755 16.78 19.83 -12.93
C GLU A 755 17.50 20.13 -11.61
N ILE A 756 18.74 19.65 -11.49
CA ILE A 756 19.72 20.09 -10.49
C ILE A 756 20.27 21.46 -10.92
N ASN A 757 20.22 22.48 -10.07
CA ASN A 757 20.90 23.75 -10.34
C ASN A 757 22.38 23.66 -9.96
N GLY A 758 22.67 23.13 -8.77
CA GLY A 758 24.03 22.84 -8.31
C GLY A 758 24.83 24.08 -7.89
N LYS A 759 24.15 25.17 -7.50
CA LYS A 759 24.79 26.41 -7.02
C LYS A 759 24.64 26.54 -5.51
N GLY A 760 23.45 26.94 -5.03
CA GLY A 760 23.18 27.05 -3.60
C GLY A 760 23.30 25.71 -2.88
N THR A 761 22.93 24.60 -3.55
CA THR A 761 23.12 23.25 -3.01
C THR A 761 24.58 22.87 -2.80
N PHE A 762 25.49 23.27 -3.70
CA PHE A 762 26.93 23.02 -3.54
C PHE A 762 27.51 23.88 -2.42
N GLU A 763 27.14 25.16 -2.36
CA GLU A 763 27.51 26.05 -1.25
C GLU A 763 27.05 25.49 0.11
N PHE A 764 25.84 24.94 0.17
CA PHE A 764 25.29 24.29 1.36
C PHE A 764 26.10 23.04 1.76
N LEU A 765 26.49 22.21 0.79
CA LEU A 765 27.35 21.05 1.02
C LEU A 765 28.72 21.46 1.57
N HIS A 766 29.41 22.41 0.93
CA HIS A 766 30.71 22.91 1.40
C HIS A 766 30.62 23.45 2.84
N ARG A 767 29.59 24.27 3.13
CA ARG A 767 29.38 24.85 4.46
C ARG A 767 29.17 23.78 5.53
N HIS A 768 28.21 22.88 5.32
CA HIS A 768 27.76 21.97 6.38
C HIS A 768 28.58 20.68 6.46
N LEU A 769 29.23 20.25 5.38
CA LEU A 769 30.23 19.18 5.39
C LEU A 769 31.65 19.70 5.64
N ARG A 770 31.83 21.01 5.87
CA ARG A 770 33.13 21.62 6.22
C ARG A 770 34.22 21.23 5.21
N TRP A 771 33.98 21.52 3.94
CA TRP A 771 34.92 21.30 2.84
C TRP A 771 35.25 22.64 2.16
N PRO A 772 36.54 22.97 1.95
CA PRO A 772 36.96 24.27 1.43
C PRO A 772 36.57 24.51 -0.03
#